data_AF-A0A7X7F067-F1
#
_entry.id   AF-A0A7X7F067-F1
#
_cell.length_a   1.000
_cell.length_b   1.000
_cell.length_c   1.000
_cell.angle_alpha   90.00
_cell.angle_beta   90.00
_cell.angle_gamma   90.00
#
_symmetry.space_group_name_H-M   'P 1'
#
loop_
_entity.id
_entity.type
_entity.pdbx_description
1 polymer ?
#
loop_
_entity_poly.entity_id
_entity_poly.type
_entity_poly.pdbx_seq_one_letter_code
_entity_poly.pdbx_strand_id
1 'polypeptide(L)'
;MKTCIARHSAIGRLALVCAVSALVLAAVPARAVVVMGHRGASTLAPENTLAAVEASIGHAWGAESDTRLTSDGVPIIMHDPEVDRTTDGAYSGNVADLTFAQIRSLDAGSWFSRKFAGEQVPTLTEEITASIAGGMIACVQLATDASTMSQYLPYLQPYQNQIEVSSFSWSDSAPVLQTLDALDPGFTLVALGSGSLASKLATLPSCIDKVSWSYSGITQASLDAAHAMGLQVYAYTVDDPATMLALEAMGVDGIVTNYPQLATAVLNKPPPQPPVVGEGLPRKLHDKLLMNWSFDDALGGPAPITAVDSVNGVDATLGVNMSEFTSWQTAPNAKLGGALNFDGTNDDAWVPPDIATMPSDNAVTVATWVKLDVLPSGMDESYGSIYDSDSDAYVLYLEKSSNELRFKVTVGGTAARPGIPAASLNTTAWHFVTAVYDGGAGVARIYLNGNLVDVHADDGTGSDGLVGAVGLQSAFFGRNGTAKSGYFDGKIDETAVWGRALGEAEIAYLYNNGAGRTVQSSNPTVEAVTPVVRLEFEGDLANQGAGGAAYNGQWINGASGQAFFEAGMNGQSLRLQNPRTPTGGDAVSIPVTLANSGTISFWCKPDSFYDQQTLFDNSSNGDNWEMWISAAGVAVFRLESGSEVLCNLNALDGSDHWYHMAVTWFKAGSTAVLNLYVDGVLRDVDEGAWVAPGSAVYIGGGNAANDFANATFDDFRIYDTMLTTDEIEAIFTHKEAGVPGDANGDGRVDDLDARRLADNWGATGANRLMGDFDGDGVVGPADASILAANWGADRSDGREAAAVPEPSVTVITLLFLCCGVPFGGRRGKGGR
;
A
#
# COMPACT_ATOMS: atom_id res chain seq x y z
N MET A 1 1.89 55.77 61.27
CA MET A 1 1.17 54.48 61.38
C MET A 1 -0.04 54.57 60.47
N LYS A 2 -0.35 53.69 59.53
CA LYS A 2 0.26 52.49 58.94
C LYS A 2 -0.37 52.40 57.52
N THR A 3 0.44 52.15 56.50
CA THR A 3 0.16 51.40 55.23
C THR A 3 -1.21 51.55 54.53
N CYS A 4 -1.34 51.78 53.23
CA CYS A 4 -0.42 52.06 52.13
C CYS A 4 -1.26 52.54 50.92
N ILE A 5 -0.93 53.73 50.42
CA ILE A 5 -0.87 54.19 49.03
C ILE A 5 -2.12 54.10 48.13
N ALA A 6 -2.65 55.29 47.86
CA ALA A 6 -3.35 55.63 46.64
C ALA A 6 -2.41 56.37 45.66
N ARG A 7 -2.71 56.20 44.35
CA ARG A 7 -2.35 57.04 43.18
C ARG A 7 -0.91 56.88 42.66
N HIS A 8 -0.62 56.58 41.39
CA HIS A 8 -1.12 57.21 40.17
C HIS A 8 -0.80 56.36 38.92
N SER A 9 -1.72 56.40 37.95
CA SER A 9 -1.52 56.39 36.49
C SER A 9 -0.08 56.33 35.94
N ALA A 10 0.17 55.39 35.01
CA ALA A 10 0.93 55.57 33.75
C ALA A 10 1.76 54.34 33.27
N ILE A 11 1.28 53.08 33.39
CA ILE A 11 1.99 51.91 32.78
C ILE A 11 1.04 50.97 31.98
N GLY A 12 -0.25 51.25 31.90
CA GLY A 12 -1.24 50.36 31.24
C GLY A 12 -1.27 50.37 29.71
N ARG A 13 -0.32 51.03 29.02
CA ARG A 13 -0.24 51.06 27.54
C ARG A 13 0.97 50.35 26.94
N LEU A 14 1.75 49.65 27.77
CA LEU A 14 2.87 48.80 27.31
C LEU A 14 2.64 47.29 27.56
N ALA A 15 1.41 46.89 27.90
CA ALA A 15 1.03 45.49 28.13
C ALA A 15 0.18 44.88 26.98
N LEU A 16 -0.08 45.63 25.91
CA LEU A 16 -0.86 45.14 24.76
C LEU A 16 0.04 44.64 23.59
N VAL A 17 1.36 44.76 23.70
CA VAL A 17 2.31 44.30 22.66
C VAL A 17 3.10 43.05 23.09
N CYS A 18 3.06 42.65 24.37
CA CYS A 18 3.63 41.37 24.83
C CYS A 18 2.59 40.26 25.10
N ALA A 19 1.29 40.53 24.96
CA ALA A 19 0.23 39.53 25.15
C ALA A 19 -0.27 38.88 23.85
N VAL A 20 0.28 39.29 22.69
CA VAL A 20 -0.06 38.71 21.37
C VAL A 20 1.06 37.79 20.84
N SER A 21 2.12 37.58 21.63
CA SER A 21 3.21 36.65 21.27
C SER A 21 3.39 35.49 22.26
N ALA A 22 2.43 35.27 23.17
CA ALA A 22 2.50 34.21 24.19
C ALA A 22 1.22 33.35 24.29
N LEU A 23 0.29 33.46 23.33
CA LEU A 23 -0.92 32.64 23.31
C LEU A 23 -1.26 32.16 21.89
N VAL A 24 -0.24 31.67 21.18
CA VAL A 24 -0.36 30.63 20.14
C VAL A 24 0.85 29.72 20.30
N LEU A 25 0.98 29.07 21.46
CA LEU A 25 1.36 27.66 21.38
C LEU A 25 0.04 26.99 20.99
N ALA A 26 -0.12 26.72 19.69
CA ALA A 26 -1.03 25.66 19.31
C ALA A 26 -0.61 24.45 20.14
N ALA A 27 -1.50 23.97 21.01
CA ALA A 27 -1.33 22.65 21.57
C ALA A 27 -1.24 21.73 20.34
N VAL A 28 -0.03 21.24 20.06
CA VAL A 28 0.14 20.13 19.13
C VAL A 28 -0.79 19.05 19.67
N PRO A 29 -1.74 18.52 18.87
CA PRO A 29 -2.60 17.46 19.34
C PRO A 29 -1.70 16.34 19.90
N ALA A 30 -1.91 15.95 21.15
CA ALA A 30 -1.16 14.88 21.77
C ALA A 30 -1.36 13.63 20.90
N ARG A 31 -0.25 13.06 20.41
CA ARG A 31 -0.25 11.85 19.59
C ARG A 31 -0.81 10.69 20.43
N ALA A 32 -1.71 9.89 19.87
CA ALA A 32 -2.30 8.77 20.60
C ALA A 32 -1.23 7.71 20.93
N VAL A 33 -1.22 7.20 22.16
CA VAL A 33 -0.32 6.14 22.62
C VAL A 33 -0.62 4.83 21.87
N VAL A 34 0.40 4.23 21.25
CA VAL A 34 0.26 2.94 20.55
C VAL A 34 0.52 1.75 21.47
N VAL A 35 -0.10 0.60 21.19
CA VAL A 35 0.10 -0.65 21.94
C VAL A 35 0.87 -1.65 21.08
N MET A 36 1.98 -2.19 21.56
CA MET A 36 2.75 -3.24 20.90
C MET A 36 2.63 -4.55 21.67
N GLY A 37 2.26 -5.64 21.00
CA GLY A 37 2.24 -6.98 21.58
C GLY A 37 3.66 -7.52 21.72
N HIS A 38 4.16 -7.63 22.95
CA HIS A 38 5.51 -8.13 23.27
C HIS A 38 5.60 -9.63 22.99
N ARG A 39 6.40 -9.99 21.98
CA ARG A 39 6.49 -11.34 21.41
C ARG A 39 5.15 -11.82 20.86
N GLY A 40 4.38 -10.90 20.28
CA GLY A 40 2.95 -11.05 19.98
C GLY A 40 2.07 -10.92 21.24
N ALA A 41 0.87 -11.49 21.23
CA ALA A 41 0.00 -11.57 22.41
C ALA A 41 0.42 -12.77 23.27
N SER A 42 1.62 -12.69 23.87
CA SER A 42 2.29 -13.78 24.59
C SER A 42 1.56 -14.29 25.84
N THR A 43 0.45 -13.66 26.23
CA THR A 43 -0.47 -14.13 27.27
C THR A 43 -1.64 -14.97 26.74
N LEU A 44 -1.92 -14.90 25.44
CA LEU A 44 -3.00 -15.62 24.76
C LEU A 44 -2.50 -16.82 23.94
N ALA A 45 -1.25 -16.73 23.48
CA ALA A 45 -0.60 -17.73 22.63
C ALA A 45 0.91 -17.82 22.97
N PRO A 46 1.59 -18.93 22.59
CA PRO A 46 3.02 -19.12 22.87
C PRO A 46 3.86 -17.98 22.26
N GLU A 47 4.72 -17.35 23.08
CA GLU A 47 5.53 -16.20 22.65
C GLU A 47 6.32 -16.47 21.36
N ASN A 48 6.51 -15.45 20.53
CA ASN A 48 7.39 -15.52 19.34
C ASN A 48 6.96 -16.61 18.33
N THR A 49 5.64 -16.82 18.18
CA THR A 49 5.03 -17.72 17.20
C THR A 49 4.04 -16.98 16.30
N LEU A 50 3.65 -17.57 15.16
CA LEU A 50 2.61 -16.98 14.31
C LEU A 50 1.27 -16.95 15.05
N ALA A 51 0.96 -17.96 15.86
CA ALA A 51 -0.23 -17.93 16.72
C ALA A 51 -0.26 -16.74 17.69
N ALA A 52 0.89 -16.28 18.19
CA ALA A 52 0.96 -15.08 19.05
C ALA A 52 0.83 -13.78 18.26
N VAL A 53 1.32 -13.73 17.02
CA VAL A 53 1.07 -12.61 16.10
C VAL A 53 -0.43 -12.54 15.78
N GLU A 54 -1.03 -13.65 15.36
CA GLU A 54 -2.47 -13.74 15.07
C GLU A 54 -3.32 -13.31 16.28
N ALA A 55 -2.94 -13.72 17.49
CA ALA A 55 -3.64 -13.35 18.71
C ALA A 55 -3.49 -11.86 19.09
N SER A 56 -2.56 -11.12 18.47
CA SER A 56 -2.44 -9.66 18.60
C SER A 56 -3.36 -8.88 17.65
N ILE A 57 -3.88 -9.52 16.60
CA ILE A 57 -4.73 -8.87 15.59
C ILE A 57 -5.97 -8.29 16.26
N GLY A 58 -6.28 -7.02 15.98
CA GLY A 58 -7.39 -6.31 16.62
C GLY A 58 -7.18 -6.02 18.11
N HIS A 59 -5.96 -6.18 18.63
CA HIS A 59 -5.60 -5.88 20.01
C HIS A 59 -4.34 -5.03 20.16
N ALA A 60 -3.48 -4.95 19.13
CA ALA A 60 -2.25 -4.15 19.13
C ALA A 60 -2.10 -3.33 17.84
N TRP A 61 -1.33 -2.24 17.91
CA TRP A 61 -0.80 -1.49 16.75
C TRP A 61 0.25 -2.30 15.99
N GLY A 62 1.04 -3.08 16.72
CA GLY A 62 2.12 -3.88 16.17
C GLY A 62 2.46 -5.09 17.02
N ALA A 63 3.12 -6.07 16.43
CA ALA A 63 3.74 -7.16 17.15
C ALA A 63 5.25 -6.87 17.26
N GLU A 64 5.77 -6.98 18.48
CA GLU A 64 7.21 -7.00 18.71
C GLU A 64 7.68 -8.45 18.72
N SER A 65 8.82 -8.73 18.08
CA SER A 65 9.36 -10.08 17.92
C SER A 65 10.87 -10.08 18.10
N ASP A 66 11.41 -11.15 18.69
CA ASP A 66 12.85 -11.30 18.91
C ASP A 66 13.48 -12.12 17.78
N THR A 67 14.60 -11.67 17.22
CA THR A 67 15.26 -12.39 16.11
C THR A 67 16.58 -13.03 16.54
N ARG A 68 16.86 -14.22 16.00
CA ARG A 68 18.15 -14.92 16.14
C ARG A 68 18.56 -15.59 14.84
N LEU A 69 19.85 -15.85 14.71
CA LEU A 69 20.43 -16.45 13.51
C LEU A 69 20.81 -17.91 13.79
N THR A 70 20.35 -18.81 12.92
CA THR A 70 20.71 -20.24 12.94
C THR A 70 22.13 -20.48 12.44
N SER A 71 22.66 -21.69 12.68
CA SER A 71 24.02 -22.07 12.25
C SER A 71 24.24 -22.00 10.73
N ASP A 72 23.18 -22.13 9.94
CA ASP A 72 23.16 -22.04 8.48
C ASP A 72 22.70 -20.67 7.95
N GLY A 73 22.59 -19.65 8.82
CA GLY A 73 22.42 -18.25 8.43
C GLY A 73 20.97 -17.84 8.13
N VAL A 74 19.98 -18.61 8.58
CA VAL A 74 18.56 -18.27 8.46
C VAL A 74 18.09 -17.50 9.71
N PRO A 75 17.56 -16.27 9.58
CA PRO A 75 16.96 -15.54 10.68
C PRO A 75 15.60 -16.13 11.10
N ILE A 76 15.46 -16.39 12.39
CA ILE A 76 14.26 -16.96 13.03
C ILE A 76 13.76 -16.06 14.15
N ILE A 77 12.52 -16.30 14.59
CA ILE A 77 11.89 -15.60 15.70
C ILE A 77 12.04 -16.41 16.99
N MET A 78 12.87 -15.93 17.92
CA MET A 78 13.12 -16.54 19.23
C MET A 78 13.83 -15.58 20.19
N HIS A 79 13.33 -15.49 21.43
CA HIS A 79 13.94 -14.63 22.45
C HIS A 79 15.24 -15.20 23.02
N ASP A 80 15.23 -16.43 23.54
CA ASP A 80 16.36 -17.02 24.26
C ASP A 80 17.46 -17.47 23.30
N PRO A 81 18.75 -17.42 23.69
CA PRO A 81 19.81 -17.97 22.85
C PRO A 81 19.71 -19.48 22.72
N GLU A 82 19.11 -20.18 23.70
CA GLU A 82 18.79 -21.59 23.66
C GLU A 82 17.32 -21.87 23.32
N VAL A 83 17.04 -22.97 22.60
CA VAL A 83 15.67 -23.38 22.22
C VAL A 83 14.87 -23.97 23.39
N ASP A 84 15.53 -24.29 24.51
CA ASP A 84 15.07 -25.20 25.56
C ASP A 84 13.83 -24.74 26.32
N ARG A 85 13.64 -23.42 26.52
CA ARG A 85 12.53 -22.91 27.34
C ARG A 85 11.19 -23.00 26.62
N THR A 86 11.18 -22.73 25.31
CA THR A 86 9.97 -22.50 24.53
C THR A 86 9.73 -23.58 23.47
N THR A 87 10.38 -24.74 23.61
CA THR A 87 10.17 -25.87 22.69
C THR A 87 10.05 -27.19 23.43
N ASP A 88 9.71 -28.27 22.71
CA ASP A 88 9.56 -29.62 23.25
C ASP A 88 10.88 -30.34 23.60
N GLY A 89 12.02 -29.74 23.26
CA GLY A 89 13.34 -30.29 23.54
C GLY A 89 13.74 -31.48 22.65
N ALA A 90 13.07 -31.70 21.51
CA ALA A 90 13.53 -32.71 20.53
C ALA A 90 14.95 -32.41 20.00
N TYR A 91 15.29 -31.12 19.96
CA TYR A 91 16.64 -30.56 19.92
C TYR A 91 16.81 -29.58 21.09
N SER A 92 18.04 -29.38 21.56
CA SER A 92 18.38 -28.56 22.73
C SER A 92 19.73 -27.88 22.52
N GLY A 93 19.95 -26.73 23.17
CA GLY A 93 21.17 -25.93 23.04
C GLY A 93 20.95 -24.64 22.26
N ASN A 94 22.06 -23.95 21.92
CA ASN A 94 22.00 -22.63 21.31
C ASN A 94 21.43 -22.68 19.89
N VAL A 95 20.61 -21.69 19.53
CA VAL A 95 20.12 -21.44 18.16
C VAL A 95 21.28 -21.39 17.16
N ALA A 96 22.39 -20.74 17.53
CA ALA A 96 23.57 -20.61 16.68
C ALA A 96 24.30 -21.93 16.41
N ASP A 97 24.01 -23.00 17.18
CA ASP A 97 24.59 -24.33 17.01
C ASP A 97 23.66 -25.29 16.23
N LEU A 98 22.43 -24.85 15.89
CA LEU A 98 21.40 -25.64 15.23
C LEU A 98 21.09 -25.10 13.83
N THR A 99 20.78 -25.98 12.88
CA THR A 99 20.31 -25.59 11.54
C THR A 99 18.85 -25.19 11.58
N PHE A 100 18.41 -24.37 10.63
CA PHE A 100 17.00 -24.02 10.50
C PHE A 100 16.09 -25.25 10.40
N ALA A 101 16.49 -26.29 9.66
CA ALA A 101 15.72 -27.51 9.54
C ALA A 101 15.51 -28.24 10.89
N GLN A 102 16.52 -28.23 11.77
CA GLN A 102 16.39 -28.78 13.13
C GLN A 102 15.43 -27.95 13.97
N ILE A 103 15.58 -26.62 13.95
CA ILE A 103 14.72 -25.72 14.71
C ILE A 103 13.28 -25.77 14.21
N ARG A 104 13.06 -25.81 12.89
CA ARG A 104 11.71 -25.85 12.29
C ARG A 104 10.95 -27.13 12.62
N SER A 105 11.65 -28.18 13.04
CA SER A 105 11.05 -29.44 13.49
C SER A 105 10.62 -29.46 14.96
N LEU A 106 11.00 -28.44 15.73
CA LEU A 106 10.60 -28.29 17.13
C LEU A 106 9.15 -27.84 17.26
N ASP A 107 8.47 -28.33 18.29
CA ASP A 107 7.17 -27.81 18.70
C ASP A 107 7.36 -26.64 19.67
N ALA A 108 7.05 -25.43 19.19
CA ALA A 108 7.18 -24.16 19.90
C ALA A 108 5.92 -23.75 20.69
N GLY A 109 4.88 -24.60 20.75
CA GLY A 109 3.59 -24.22 21.34
C GLY A 109 3.09 -25.13 22.47
N SER A 110 3.47 -26.41 22.46
CA SER A 110 3.04 -27.40 23.47
C SER A 110 3.43 -27.02 24.91
N TRP A 111 4.54 -26.30 25.10
CA TRP A 111 4.99 -25.82 26.40
C TRP A 111 4.02 -24.80 27.02
N PHE A 112 3.34 -24.02 26.17
CA PHE A 112 2.36 -23.02 26.58
C PHE A 112 1.01 -23.68 26.87
N SER A 113 0.50 -24.46 25.92
CA SER A 113 -0.73 -25.24 26.08
C SER A 113 -0.87 -26.29 24.98
N ARG A 114 -1.53 -27.41 25.29
CA ARG A 114 -1.88 -28.46 24.32
C ARG A 114 -2.69 -27.98 23.11
N LYS A 115 -3.34 -26.81 23.20
CA LYS A 115 -4.07 -26.20 22.07
C LYS A 115 -3.13 -25.83 20.92
N PHE A 116 -1.89 -25.46 21.22
CA PHE A 116 -0.89 -24.99 20.25
C PHE A 116 0.15 -26.10 19.95
N ALA A 117 -0.23 -27.36 20.11
CA ALA A 117 0.66 -28.45 19.79
C ALA A 117 0.95 -28.47 18.27
N GLY A 118 2.23 -28.58 17.93
CA GLY A 118 2.71 -28.53 16.54
C GLY A 118 2.99 -27.12 16.01
N GLU A 119 2.83 -26.07 16.82
CA GLU A 119 3.27 -24.71 16.45
C GLU A 119 4.76 -24.72 16.14
N GLN A 120 5.17 -24.09 15.04
CA GLN A 120 6.58 -24.08 14.60
C GLN A 120 7.25 -22.77 15.01
N VAL A 121 8.59 -22.80 15.11
CA VAL A 121 9.39 -21.57 15.20
C VAL A 121 9.32 -20.82 13.86
N PRO A 122 8.83 -19.56 13.83
CA PRO A 122 8.75 -18.77 12.60
C PRO A 122 10.12 -18.33 12.11
N THR A 123 10.24 -18.13 10.80
CA THR A 123 11.29 -17.31 10.19
C THR A 123 10.97 -15.82 10.39
N LEU A 124 11.98 -14.97 10.24
CA LEU A 124 11.80 -13.52 10.23
C LEU A 124 10.78 -13.06 9.18
N THR A 125 10.84 -13.61 7.96
CA THR A 125 9.92 -13.24 6.88
C THR A 125 8.48 -13.66 7.18
N GLU A 126 8.26 -14.85 7.75
CA GLU A 126 6.91 -15.31 8.12
C GLU A 126 6.27 -14.41 9.18
N GLU A 127 7.05 -13.96 10.18
CA GLU A 127 6.51 -13.05 11.19
C GLU A 127 6.20 -11.66 10.61
N ILE A 128 7.12 -11.07 9.85
CA ILE A 128 6.89 -9.76 9.21
C ILE A 128 5.65 -9.81 8.32
N THR A 129 5.54 -10.85 7.47
CA THR A 129 4.39 -11.01 6.57
C THR A 129 3.09 -11.26 7.32
N ALA A 130 3.09 -12.06 8.39
CA ALA A 130 1.91 -12.28 9.22
C ALA A 130 1.46 -11.02 9.96
N SER A 131 2.40 -10.24 10.49
CA SER A 131 2.12 -8.95 11.14
C SER A 131 1.50 -7.97 10.15
N ILE A 132 2.10 -7.81 8.97
CA ILE A 132 1.58 -6.92 7.91
C ILE A 132 0.20 -7.39 7.43
N ALA A 133 0.03 -8.68 7.16
CA ALA A 133 -1.26 -9.24 6.75
C ALA A 133 -2.35 -9.09 7.81
N GLY A 134 -1.96 -9.08 9.10
CA GLY A 134 -2.83 -8.80 10.23
C GLY A 134 -3.12 -7.31 10.47
N GLY A 135 -2.63 -6.42 9.59
CA GLY A 135 -2.81 -4.97 9.72
C GLY A 135 -1.97 -4.33 10.83
N MET A 136 -0.86 -4.96 11.20
CA MET A 136 0.03 -4.55 12.29
C MET A 136 1.41 -4.16 11.77
N ILE A 137 2.10 -3.24 12.47
CA ILE A 137 3.54 -3.04 12.26
C ILE A 137 4.32 -4.23 12.85
N ALA A 138 5.29 -4.75 12.12
CA ALA A 138 6.28 -5.68 12.66
C ALA A 138 7.43 -4.89 13.31
N CYS A 139 7.64 -5.05 14.61
CA CYS A 139 8.79 -4.48 15.33
C CYS A 139 9.79 -5.59 15.67
N VAL A 140 10.82 -5.70 14.84
CA VAL A 140 11.77 -6.81 14.89
C VAL A 140 13.01 -6.43 15.69
N GLN A 141 13.23 -7.12 16.81
CA GLN A 141 14.41 -6.93 17.65
C GLN A 141 15.59 -7.76 17.13
N LEU A 142 16.66 -7.09 16.71
CA LEU A 142 17.92 -7.72 16.28
C LEU A 142 18.80 -8.04 17.49
N ALA A 143 18.81 -9.31 17.91
CA ALA A 143 19.71 -9.83 18.94
C ALA A 143 21.03 -10.35 18.33
N THR A 144 21.76 -9.44 17.66
CA THR A 144 22.95 -9.78 16.88
C THR A 144 24.09 -8.76 17.03
N ASP A 145 25.19 -8.97 16.29
CA ASP A 145 26.29 -8.02 16.15
C ASP A 145 26.41 -7.47 14.71
N ALA A 146 27.14 -6.35 14.57
CA ALA A 146 27.26 -5.61 13.32
C ALA A 146 27.83 -6.46 12.16
N SER A 147 28.63 -7.51 12.44
CA SER A 147 29.25 -8.33 11.40
C SER A 147 28.25 -9.23 10.66
N THR A 148 27.10 -9.51 11.30
CA THR A 148 26.04 -10.36 10.75
C THR A 148 24.97 -9.59 9.98
N MET A 149 25.03 -8.25 9.94
CA MET A 149 23.96 -7.44 9.35
C MET A 149 23.71 -7.72 7.86
N SER A 150 24.75 -8.09 7.12
CA SER A 150 24.62 -8.52 5.73
C SER A 150 23.75 -9.77 5.54
N GLN A 151 23.56 -10.58 6.59
CA GLN A 151 22.69 -11.76 6.56
C GLN A 151 21.23 -11.41 6.88
N TYR A 152 20.99 -10.36 7.69
CA TYR A 152 19.64 -9.89 7.99
C TYR A 152 19.07 -8.98 6.90
N LEU A 153 19.91 -8.14 6.29
CA LEU A 153 19.48 -7.10 5.35
C LEU A 153 18.55 -7.61 4.23
N PRO A 154 18.82 -8.74 3.54
CA PRO A 154 17.94 -9.25 2.48
C PRO A 154 16.52 -9.59 2.95
N TYR A 155 16.33 -9.89 4.24
CA TYR A 155 15.03 -10.22 4.84
C TYR A 155 14.29 -8.98 5.34
N LEU A 156 15.00 -7.91 5.68
CA LEU A 156 14.44 -6.67 6.21
C LEU A 156 14.14 -5.65 5.09
N GLN A 157 15.04 -5.53 4.11
CA GLN A 157 14.99 -4.54 3.03
C GLN A 157 13.68 -4.52 2.24
N PRO A 158 13.04 -5.66 1.89
CA PRO A 158 11.75 -5.65 1.18
C PRO A 158 10.64 -4.94 1.96
N TYR A 159 10.78 -4.84 3.30
CA TYR A 159 9.76 -4.33 4.20
C TYR A 159 10.19 -3.06 4.93
N GLN A 160 11.24 -2.37 4.47
CA GLN A 160 11.88 -1.23 5.15
C GLN A 160 10.90 -0.14 5.62
N ASN A 161 9.82 0.11 4.86
CA ASN A 161 8.80 1.12 5.17
C ASN A 161 7.63 0.60 6.02
N GLN A 162 7.61 -0.69 6.33
CA GLN A 162 6.51 -1.39 7.01
C GLN A 162 6.93 -2.01 8.34
N ILE A 163 8.22 -1.90 8.69
CA ILE A 163 8.79 -2.49 9.90
C ILE A 163 9.53 -1.45 10.75
N GLU A 164 9.63 -1.75 12.04
CA GLU A 164 10.51 -1.06 12.97
C GLU A 164 11.63 -2.02 13.36
N VAL A 165 12.88 -1.57 13.26
CA VAL A 165 14.03 -2.40 13.61
C VAL A 165 14.57 -1.93 14.94
N SER A 166 14.50 -2.80 15.95
CA SER A 166 14.97 -2.49 17.30
C SER A 166 16.23 -3.27 17.68
N SER A 167 17.09 -2.70 18.52
CA SER A 167 18.23 -3.43 19.09
C SER A 167 18.75 -2.78 20.37
N PHE A 168 19.36 -3.56 21.27
CA PHE A 168 20.18 -3.04 22.37
C PHE A 168 21.59 -2.61 21.90
N SER A 169 21.99 -3.04 20.71
CA SER A 169 23.29 -2.75 20.10
C SER A 169 23.18 -1.51 19.21
N TRP A 170 23.28 -0.33 19.81
CA TRP A 170 23.25 0.96 19.07
C TRP A 170 24.34 1.94 19.49
N SER A 171 25.23 1.59 20.43
CA SER A 171 26.34 2.48 20.81
C SER A 171 27.55 2.27 19.90
N ASP A 172 28.52 3.19 19.93
CA ASP A 172 29.76 3.06 19.13
C ASP A 172 30.50 1.72 19.35
N SER A 173 30.37 1.14 20.53
CA SER A 173 30.97 -0.16 20.88
C SER A 173 30.18 -1.37 20.37
N ALA A 174 28.95 -1.19 19.90
CA ALA A 174 28.06 -2.22 19.37
C ALA A 174 27.09 -1.59 18.36
N PRO A 175 27.55 -1.20 17.15
CA PRO A 175 26.83 -0.28 16.28
C PRO A 175 25.87 -0.99 15.30
N VAL A 176 25.00 -1.91 15.76
CA VAL A 176 24.11 -2.67 14.85
C VAL A 176 23.17 -1.75 14.10
N LEU A 177 22.48 -0.84 14.79
CA LEU A 177 21.55 0.09 14.15
C LEU A 177 22.25 1.09 13.23
N GLN A 178 23.42 1.63 13.60
CA GLN A 178 24.21 2.49 12.70
C GLN A 178 24.76 1.73 11.50
N THR A 179 25.08 0.45 11.65
CA THR A 179 25.52 -0.39 10.52
C THR A 179 24.36 -0.62 9.57
N LEU A 180 23.14 -0.84 10.07
CA LEU A 180 21.95 -0.96 9.22
C LEU A 180 21.67 0.36 8.48
N ASP A 181 21.67 1.49 9.20
CA ASP A 181 21.50 2.83 8.60
C ASP A 181 22.54 3.12 7.51
N ALA A 182 23.80 2.74 7.74
CA ALA A 182 24.86 2.95 6.75
C ALA A 182 24.77 2.03 5.53
N LEU A 183 24.18 0.84 5.68
CA LEU A 183 23.99 -0.12 4.58
C LEU A 183 22.75 0.20 3.76
N ASP A 184 21.69 0.65 4.41
CA ASP A 184 20.40 0.94 3.78
C ASP A 184 19.63 1.99 4.60
N PRO A 185 19.86 3.29 4.33
CA PRO A 185 19.18 4.38 5.01
C PRO A 185 17.67 4.36 4.68
N GLY A 186 16.82 4.39 5.70
CA GLY A 186 15.36 4.44 5.51
C GLY A 186 14.55 3.57 6.47
N PHE A 187 15.20 2.65 7.19
CA PHE A 187 14.54 1.92 8.27
C PHE A 187 14.14 2.86 9.41
N THR A 188 13.00 2.62 10.03
CA THR A 188 12.69 3.21 11.34
C THR A 188 13.49 2.49 12.42
N LEU A 189 14.43 3.18 13.06
CA LEU A 189 15.38 2.58 14.00
C LEU A 189 15.02 2.87 15.46
N VAL A 190 14.96 1.80 16.26
CA VAL A 190 14.50 1.84 17.66
C VAL A 190 15.62 1.41 18.61
N ALA A 191 16.20 2.37 19.33
CA ALA A 191 17.23 2.09 20.34
C ALA A 191 16.59 1.52 21.63
N LEU A 192 16.96 0.30 22.01
CA LEU A 192 16.51 -0.35 23.24
C LEU A 192 17.44 -0.06 24.41
N GLY A 193 16.88 0.13 25.61
CA GLY A 193 17.70 0.19 26.81
C GLY A 193 16.96 0.21 28.13
N SER A 194 17.75 0.29 29.20
CA SER A 194 17.29 0.26 30.59
C SER A 194 18.11 1.20 31.46
N GLY A 195 17.70 1.38 32.72
CA GLY A 195 18.29 2.41 33.60
C GLY A 195 17.81 3.81 33.23
N SER A 196 18.55 4.86 33.59
CA SER A 196 18.08 6.25 33.36
C SER A 196 18.15 6.65 31.88
N LEU A 197 16.99 6.89 31.25
CA LEU A 197 16.92 7.40 29.87
C LEU A 197 17.66 8.75 29.73
N ALA A 198 17.48 9.66 30.69
CA ALA A 198 18.15 10.96 30.72
C ALA A 198 19.68 10.86 30.53
N SER A 199 20.31 9.83 31.11
CA SER A 199 21.76 9.63 31.02
C SER A 199 22.24 9.12 29.66
N LYS A 200 21.33 8.65 28.80
CA LYS A 200 21.63 8.00 27.52
C LYS A 200 21.27 8.85 26.31
N LEU A 201 20.33 9.79 26.44
CA LEU A 201 19.90 10.67 25.34
C LEU A 201 21.06 11.36 24.62
N ALA A 202 22.03 11.90 25.38
CA ALA A 202 23.17 12.61 24.81
C ALA A 202 24.17 11.71 24.05
N THR A 203 24.02 10.39 24.14
CA THR A 203 24.89 9.40 23.48
C THR A 203 24.18 8.64 22.37
N LEU A 204 22.91 8.96 22.09
CA LEU A 204 22.18 8.33 21.00
C LEU A 204 22.76 8.78 19.65
N PRO A 205 22.96 7.86 18.70
CA PRO A 205 23.24 8.21 17.32
C PRO A 205 22.10 9.03 16.71
N SER A 206 22.43 9.87 15.73
CA SER A 206 21.45 10.73 15.05
C SER A 206 20.48 9.98 14.13
N CYS A 207 20.80 8.73 13.77
CA CYS A 207 19.95 7.87 12.95
C CYS A 207 18.84 7.17 13.74
N ILE A 208 18.75 7.39 15.05
CA ILE A 208 17.71 6.78 15.88
C ILE A 208 16.43 7.63 15.80
N ASP A 209 15.32 7.00 15.43
CA ASP A 209 14.00 7.64 15.37
C ASP A 209 13.23 7.49 16.68
N LYS A 210 13.41 6.34 17.35
CA LYS A 210 12.67 5.99 18.57
C LYS A 210 13.58 5.40 19.64
N VAL A 211 13.18 5.59 20.89
CA VAL A 211 13.73 4.86 22.02
C VAL A 211 12.65 3.98 22.62
N SER A 212 12.96 2.72 22.83
CA SER A 212 12.13 1.81 23.61
C SER A 212 12.86 1.50 24.91
N TRP A 213 12.26 1.83 26.05
CA TRP A 213 12.97 1.86 27.34
C TRP A 213 12.21 1.17 28.46
N SER A 214 12.94 0.55 29.39
CA SER A 214 12.37 0.05 30.63
C SER A 214 11.60 1.17 31.34
N TYR A 215 10.30 1.00 31.58
CA TYR A 215 9.43 2.09 32.05
C TYR A 215 9.90 2.76 33.34
N SER A 216 10.57 2.00 34.23
CA SER A 216 11.20 2.51 35.47
C SER A 216 12.31 3.55 35.25
N GLY A 217 12.85 3.61 34.03
CA GLY A 217 13.92 4.50 33.61
C GLY A 217 13.45 5.83 33.02
N ILE A 218 12.14 5.98 32.81
CA ILE A 218 11.51 7.12 32.16
C ILE A 218 10.99 8.08 33.24
N THR A 219 11.35 9.34 33.09
CA THR A 219 10.83 10.46 33.89
C THR A 219 10.23 11.49 32.94
N GLN A 220 9.33 12.36 33.43
CA GLN A 220 8.79 13.45 32.61
C GLN A 220 9.91 14.27 31.95
N ALA A 221 10.95 14.62 32.72
CA ALA A 221 12.07 15.41 32.20
C ALA A 221 12.86 14.70 31.09
N SER A 222 13.03 13.37 31.17
CA SER A 222 13.69 12.61 30.10
C SER A 222 12.80 12.40 28.88
N LEU A 223 11.48 12.26 29.10
CA LEU A 223 10.50 12.18 28.02
C LEU A 223 10.45 13.49 27.23
N ASP A 224 10.27 14.62 27.92
CA ASP A 224 10.27 15.95 27.31
C ASP A 224 11.57 16.23 26.55
N ALA A 225 12.72 15.79 27.09
CA ALA A 225 14.01 15.94 26.43
C ALA A 225 14.14 15.06 25.18
N ALA A 226 13.63 13.82 25.20
CA ALA A 226 13.60 12.95 24.04
C ALA A 226 12.69 13.51 22.93
N HIS A 227 11.49 13.97 23.29
CA HIS A 227 10.56 14.63 22.37
C HIS A 227 11.15 15.91 21.77
N ALA A 228 11.90 16.71 22.56
CA ALA A 228 12.59 17.89 22.06
C ALA A 228 13.72 17.56 21.06
N MET A 229 14.23 16.32 21.07
CA MET A 229 15.16 15.80 20.06
C MET A 229 14.45 15.19 18.84
N GLY A 230 13.11 15.17 18.82
CA GLY A 230 12.30 14.57 17.76
C GLY A 230 12.09 13.05 17.91
N LEU A 231 12.52 12.44 19.01
CA LEU A 231 12.40 11.00 19.24
C LEU A 231 11.00 10.62 19.72
N GLN A 232 10.51 9.44 19.32
CA GLN A 232 9.37 8.80 20.00
C GLN A 232 9.85 7.92 21.16
N VAL A 233 9.05 7.82 22.22
CA VAL A 233 9.39 7.06 23.43
C VAL A 233 8.39 5.94 23.70
N TYR A 234 8.84 4.70 23.54
CA TYR A 234 8.08 3.50 23.90
C TYR A 234 8.53 2.96 25.27
N ALA A 235 7.59 2.48 26.07
CA ALA A 235 7.84 1.92 27.39
C ALA A 235 7.62 0.42 27.39
N TYR A 236 8.60 -0.37 27.85
CA TYR A 236 8.49 -1.83 27.98
C TYR A 236 8.93 -2.31 29.37
N THR A 237 8.60 -3.54 29.80
CA THR A 237 7.38 -4.28 29.41
C THR A 237 6.31 -3.92 30.44
N VAL A 238 5.18 -3.36 29.99
CA VAL A 238 4.17 -2.78 30.89
C VAL A 238 2.92 -3.66 30.89
N ASP A 239 2.72 -4.43 31.95
CA ASP A 239 1.64 -5.42 32.02
C ASP A 239 0.50 -5.04 32.97
N ASP A 240 0.71 -4.04 33.86
CA ASP A 240 -0.30 -3.64 34.83
C ASP A 240 -1.07 -2.36 34.40
N PRO A 241 -2.40 -2.34 34.53
CA PRO A 241 -3.24 -1.21 34.12
C PRO A 241 -2.89 0.14 34.75
N ALA A 242 -2.42 0.14 36.00
CA ALA A 242 -2.12 1.38 36.71
C ALA A 242 -0.89 2.07 36.10
N THR A 243 0.13 1.29 35.76
CA THR A 243 1.32 1.79 35.06
C THR A 243 0.99 2.22 33.63
N MET A 244 0.13 1.47 32.91
CA MET A 244 -0.32 1.86 31.56
C MET A 244 -0.93 3.27 31.56
N LEU A 245 -1.91 3.52 32.45
CA LEU A 245 -2.57 4.82 32.59
C LEU A 245 -1.60 5.92 33.05
N ALA A 246 -0.66 5.60 33.94
CA ALA A 246 0.32 6.56 34.41
C ALA A 246 1.29 7.00 33.29
N LEU A 247 1.72 6.08 32.44
CA LEU A 247 2.61 6.37 31.31
C LEU A 247 1.86 7.11 30.19
N GLU A 248 0.61 6.74 29.90
CA GLU A 248 -0.24 7.50 28.99
C GLU A 248 -0.40 8.95 29.47
N ALA A 249 -0.72 9.14 30.75
CA ALA A 249 -0.84 10.47 31.33
C ALA A 249 0.48 11.27 31.33
N MET A 250 1.62 10.58 31.38
CA MET A 250 2.96 11.17 31.25
C MET A 250 3.25 11.61 29.81
N GLY A 251 2.59 10.99 28.82
CA GLY A 251 2.69 11.31 27.41
C GLY A 251 3.67 10.43 26.61
N VAL A 252 3.91 9.18 27.01
CA VAL A 252 4.71 8.25 26.19
C VAL A 252 4.02 7.98 24.85
N ASP A 253 4.79 7.68 23.82
CA ASP A 253 4.25 7.44 22.47
C ASP A 253 3.75 6.00 22.28
N GLY A 254 4.26 5.06 23.06
CA GLY A 254 3.91 3.65 22.93
C GLY A 254 4.14 2.81 24.18
N ILE A 255 3.40 1.72 24.29
CA ILE A 255 3.47 0.76 25.38
C ILE A 255 3.65 -0.63 24.78
N VAL A 256 4.75 -1.29 25.15
CA VAL A 256 5.05 -2.68 24.79
C VAL A 256 4.62 -3.58 25.96
N THR A 257 3.73 -4.55 25.71
CA THR A 257 3.03 -5.31 26.75
C THR A 257 2.80 -6.76 26.35
N ASN A 258 2.80 -7.67 27.32
CA ASN A 258 2.38 -9.06 27.09
C ASN A 258 0.85 -9.19 26.97
N TYR A 259 0.10 -8.15 27.34
CA TYR A 259 -1.37 -8.14 27.39
C TYR A 259 -1.97 -7.07 26.46
N PRO A 260 -1.75 -7.14 25.14
CA PRO A 260 -2.25 -6.11 24.20
C PRO A 260 -3.77 -5.90 24.30
N GLN A 261 -4.54 -6.98 24.46
CA GLN A 261 -5.99 -6.96 24.68
C GLN A 261 -6.39 -6.19 25.96
N LEU A 262 -5.60 -6.28 27.03
CA LEU A 262 -5.84 -5.56 28.27
C LEU A 262 -5.45 -4.09 28.12
N ALA A 263 -4.29 -3.81 27.52
CA ALA A 263 -3.80 -2.44 27.33
C ALA A 263 -4.76 -1.61 26.48
N THR A 264 -5.22 -2.16 25.37
CA THR A 264 -6.22 -1.56 24.48
C THR A 264 -7.52 -1.26 25.24
N ALA A 265 -8.01 -2.21 26.04
CA ALA A 265 -9.19 -2.00 26.88
C ALA A 265 -8.99 -0.94 27.99
N VAL A 266 -7.83 -0.93 28.65
CA VAL A 266 -7.52 -0.02 29.78
C VAL A 266 -7.33 1.42 29.31
N LEU A 267 -6.63 1.61 28.20
CA LEU A 267 -6.29 2.93 27.66
C LEU A 267 -7.45 3.54 26.84
N ASN A 268 -8.58 2.82 26.71
CA ASN A 268 -9.70 3.16 25.82
C ASN A 268 -9.21 3.55 24.42
N LYS A 269 -8.16 2.89 23.95
CA LYS A 269 -7.70 3.04 22.57
C LYS A 269 -8.41 1.94 21.80
N PRO A 270 -9.22 2.25 20.76
CA PRO A 270 -9.44 1.22 19.76
C PRO A 270 -8.05 0.77 19.26
N PRO A 271 -7.88 -0.50 18.83
CA PRO A 271 -6.75 -0.82 17.98
C PRO A 271 -6.79 0.24 16.89
N PRO A 272 -5.75 1.07 16.77
CA PRO A 272 -5.70 1.99 15.66
C PRO A 272 -5.86 1.12 14.43
N GLN A 273 -6.88 1.44 13.62
CA GLN A 273 -6.97 0.82 12.32
C GLN A 273 -5.60 1.04 11.68
N PRO A 274 -4.98 0.03 11.04
CA PRO A 274 -3.95 0.34 10.06
C PRO A 274 -4.48 1.47 9.19
N PRO A 275 -3.62 2.39 8.69
CA PRO A 275 -4.06 3.45 7.79
C PRO A 275 -5.09 2.85 6.85
N VAL A 276 -6.34 3.35 6.90
CA VAL A 276 -7.49 2.71 6.24
C VAL A 276 -7.07 2.38 4.82
N VAL A 277 -6.81 1.11 4.54
CA VAL A 277 -6.51 0.67 3.19
C VAL A 277 -7.85 0.25 2.60
N GLY A 278 -8.54 1.26 2.07
CA GLY A 278 -9.63 1.06 1.13
C GLY A 278 -9.17 1.59 -0.23
N GLU A 279 -9.49 0.82 -1.27
CA GLU A 279 -9.30 1.17 -2.70
C GLU A 279 -7.90 1.70 -3.08
N GLY A 280 -6.94 0.79 -3.32
CA GLY A 280 -5.62 1.09 -3.86
C GLY A 280 -4.73 1.89 -2.90
N LEU A 281 -3.43 1.60 -2.91
CA LEU A 281 -2.51 2.26 -1.99
C LEU A 281 -2.47 3.78 -2.28
N PRO A 282 -2.66 4.64 -1.27
CA PRO A 282 -2.29 6.04 -1.38
C PRO A 282 -0.76 6.11 -1.53
N ARG A 283 -0.25 6.23 -2.76
CA ARG A 283 1.21 6.16 -3.01
C ARG A 283 1.85 7.51 -2.89
N LYS A 284 3.01 7.54 -2.24
CA LYS A 284 3.82 8.74 -2.21
C LYS A 284 4.70 8.72 -3.44
N LEU A 285 4.76 9.84 -4.13
CA LEU A 285 5.53 9.97 -5.35
C LEU A 285 7.03 9.72 -5.14
N HIS A 286 7.54 9.79 -3.90
CA HIS A 286 8.94 9.45 -3.57
C HIS A 286 9.21 7.95 -3.43
N ASP A 287 8.17 7.11 -3.38
CA ASP A 287 8.33 5.67 -3.25
C ASP A 287 9.10 5.14 -4.47
N LYS A 288 10.24 4.48 -4.21
CA LYS A 288 11.17 3.98 -5.23
C LYS A 288 11.69 5.05 -6.20
N LEU A 289 11.69 6.32 -5.81
CA LEU A 289 12.41 7.36 -6.55
C LEU A 289 13.92 7.11 -6.37
N LEU A 290 14.62 6.87 -7.48
CA LEU A 290 16.04 6.51 -7.47
C LEU A 290 16.94 7.73 -7.68
N MET A 291 16.56 8.61 -8.59
CA MET A 291 17.38 9.76 -9.02
C MET A 291 16.51 10.94 -9.37
N ASN A 292 17.01 12.15 -9.11
CA ASN A 292 16.28 13.38 -9.39
C ASN A 292 17.19 14.60 -9.63
N TRP A 293 17.23 15.06 -10.89
CA TRP A 293 17.98 16.25 -11.33
C TRP A 293 17.02 17.36 -11.75
N SER A 294 16.95 18.44 -10.96
CA SER A 294 16.14 19.62 -11.31
C SER A 294 16.84 20.57 -12.28
N PHE A 295 18.16 20.43 -12.47
CA PHE A 295 18.99 21.31 -13.30
C PHE A 295 18.93 22.80 -12.92
N ASP A 296 18.80 23.07 -11.62
CA ASP A 296 18.79 24.42 -11.03
C ASP A 296 20.17 24.91 -10.56
N ASP A 297 21.22 24.11 -10.71
CA ASP A 297 22.50 24.33 -10.00
C ASP A 297 23.24 25.63 -10.39
N ALA A 298 22.93 26.21 -11.54
CA ALA A 298 23.45 27.50 -11.96
C ALA A 298 22.66 28.71 -11.41
N LEU A 299 21.56 28.51 -10.68
CA LEU A 299 20.77 29.60 -10.12
C LEU A 299 21.52 30.27 -8.95
N GLY A 300 21.96 31.50 -9.17
CA GLY A 300 22.55 32.35 -8.12
C GLY A 300 24.06 32.24 -7.93
N GLY A 301 24.77 31.56 -8.85
CA GLY A 301 26.22 31.39 -8.82
C GLY A 301 26.85 31.20 -10.22
N PRO A 302 28.17 30.99 -10.32
CA PRO A 302 28.78 30.56 -11.56
C PRO A 302 28.28 29.16 -11.95
N ALA A 303 28.08 28.94 -13.26
CA ALA A 303 27.66 27.65 -13.80
C ALA A 303 28.59 26.50 -13.34
N PRO A 304 28.07 25.50 -12.58
CA PRO A 304 28.88 24.35 -12.17
C PRO A 304 29.09 23.38 -13.33
N ILE A 305 30.05 22.47 -13.14
CA ILE A 305 30.33 21.35 -14.07
C ILE A 305 29.61 20.06 -13.66
N THR A 306 28.70 20.14 -12.70
CA THR A 306 27.92 19.03 -12.16
C THR A 306 26.46 19.45 -12.07
N ALA A 307 25.54 18.54 -12.42
CA ALA A 307 24.13 18.64 -12.08
C ALA A 307 23.85 17.73 -10.88
N VAL A 308 23.31 18.30 -9.81
CA VAL A 308 23.21 17.60 -8.52
C VAL A 308 22.00 16.67 -8.50
N ASP A 309 22.20 15.43 -8.06
CA ASP A 309 21.08 14.54 -7.73
C ASP A 309 20.60 14.83 -6.31
N SER A 310 19.32 15.17 -6.20
CA SER A 310 18.67 15.50 -4.92
C SER A 310 18.22 14.29 -4.10
N VAL A 311 18.38 13.05 -4.60
CA VAL A 311 17.92 11.82 -3.92
C VAL A 311 19.09 11.12 -3.22
N ASN A 312 20.07 10.63 -3.97
CA ASN A 312 21.14 9.78 -3.43
C ASN A 312 22.55 10.37 -3.63
N GLY A 313 22.67 11.55 -4.26
CA GLY A 313 23.94 12.21 -4.51
C GLY A 313 24.75 11.65 -5.69
N VAL A 314 24.12 10.88 -6.59
CA VAL A 314 24.73 10.42 -7.84
C VAL A 314 24.67 11.54 -8.89
N ASP A 315 25.55 12.52 -8.71
CA ASP A 315 25.60 13.72 -9.55
C ASP A 315 26.01 13.41 -11.00
N ALA A 316 25.39 14.11 -11.95
CA ALA A 316 25.78 14.04 -13.36
C ALA A 316 26.93 15.02 -13.65
N THR A 317 28.04 14.53 -14.21
CA THR A 317 29.19 15.36 -14.60
C THR A 317 29.03 15.85 -16.03
N LEU A 318 29.10 17.17 -16.24
CA LEU A 318 29.01 17.77 -17.57
C LEU A 318 30.31 17.51 -18.35
N GLY A 319 30.20 17.11 -19.62
CA GLY A 319 31.32 16.92 -20.53
C GLY A 319 32.16 18.18 -20.73
N VAL A 320 33.45 18.03 -21.08
CA VAL A 320 34.41 19.14 -21.20
C VAL A 320 34.01 20.22 -22.23
N ASN A 321 33.23 19.86 -23.25
CA ASN A 321 32.74 20.77 -24.28
C ASN A 321 31.49 21.54 -23.85
N MET A 322 30.89 21.15 -22.71
CA MET A 322 29.70 21.80 -22.15
C MET A 322 29.98 23.22 -21.63
N SER A 323 31.26 23.60 -21.55
CA SER A 323 31.69 24.93 -21.13
C SER A 323 31.70 25.97 -22.26
N GLU A 324 31.60 25.55 -23.53
CA GLU A 324 31.68 26.45 -24.68
C GLU A 324 30.30 26.73 -25.32
N PHE A 325 29.30 25.82 -25.25
CA PHE A 325 27.97 26.04 -25.85
C PHE A 325 26.76 25.43 -25.11
N THR A 326 26.95 24.54 -24.13
CA THR A 326 25.88 24.08 -23.22
C THR A 326 25.69 25.07 -22.08
N SER A 327 25.10 26.21 -22.37
CA SER A 327 24.80 27.16 -21.30
C SER A 327 23.60 26.64 -20.52
N TRP A 328 23.80 26.41 -19.23
CA TRP A 328 22.73 26.46 -18.24
C TRP A 328 21.74 27.57 -18.60
N GLN A 329 20.50 27.19 -18.87
CA GLN A 329 19.43 28.14 -19.13
C GLN A 329 18.81 28.54 -17.81
N THR A 330 18.25 29.73 -17.80
CA THR A 330 17.39 30.21 -16.72
C THR A 330 16.11 30.77 -17.33
N ALA A 331 15.14 31.13 -16.51
CA ALA A 331 13.92 31.79 -16.99
C ALA A 331 14.25 32.99 -17.93
N PRO A 332 13.58 33.11 -19.10
CA PRO A 332 12.39 32.37 -19.52
C PRO A 332 12.67 31.12 -20.39
N ASN A 333 13.93 30.71 -20.54
CA ASN A 333 14.32 29.62 -21.44
C ASN A 333 14.36 28.23 -20.78
N ALA A 334 14.24 28.17 -19.45
CA ALA A 334 14.03 26.97 -18.65
C ALA A 334 12.53 26.69 -18.44
N LYS A 335 12.15 25.44 -18.13
CA LYS A 335 10.76 25.10 -17.81
C LYS A 335 10.46 25.44 -16.36
N LEU A 336 11.33 25.06 -15.43
CA LEU A 336 11.23 25.38 -14.01
C LEU A 336 12.62 25.74 -13.47
N GLY A 337 12.81 27.01 -13.07
CA GLY A 337 14.11 27.45 -12.57
C GLY A 337 15.21 27.49 -13.64
N GLY A 338 16.08 26.46 -13.66
CA GLY A 338 17.17 26.23 -14.60
C GLY A 338 16.90 25.12 -15.62
N ALA A 339 17.78 24.90 -16.60
CA ALA A 339 17.73 23.76 -17.52
C ALA A 339 19.07 23.56 -18.23
N LEU A 340 19.33 22.37 -18.78
CA LEU A 340 20.48 22.11 -19.66
C LEU A 340 20.09 22.28 -21.14
N ASN A 341 21.00 22.83 -21.95
CA ASN A 341 20.79 23.09 -23.38
C ASN A 341 21.85 22.43 -24.25
N PHE A 342 21.48 21.41 -25.02
CA PHE A 342 22.35 20.62 -25.87
C PHE A 342 22.29 21.12 -27.33
N ASP A 343 23.44 21.19 -27.99
CA ASP A 343 23.58 21.78 -29.34
C ASP A 343 23.50 20.78 -30.51
N GLY A 344 23.18 19.51 -30.24
CA GLY A 344 23.12 18.46 -31.26
C GLY A 344 24.46 17.99 -31.82
N THR A 345 25.59 18.45 -31.28
CA THR A 345 26.92 18.19 -31.85
C THR A 345 27.86 17.44 -30.91
N ASN A 346 28.05 17.91 -29.67
CA ASN A 346 29.05 17.30 -28.78
C ASN A 346 28.77 17.42 -27.27
N ASP A 347 27.58 17.89 -26.91
CA ASP A 347 27.17 18.16 -25.54
C ASP A 347 26.65 16.88 -24.84
N ASP A 348 27.13 16.59 -23.63
CA ASP A 348 26.64 15.49 -22.80
C ASP A 348 26.81 15.73 -21.29
N ALA A 349 25.95 15.08 -20.49
CA ALA A 349 26.15 14.91 -19.06
C ALA A 349 26.20 13.43 -18.71
N TRP A 350 27.25 13.00 -18.02
CA TRP A 350 27.51 11.61 -17.64
C TRP A 350 27.10 11.35 -16.20
N VAL A 351 26.25 10.35 -16.01
CA VAL A 351 25.89 9.79 -14.70
C VAL A 351 26.77 8.56 -14.44
N PRO A 352 27.56 8.53 -13.34
CA PRO A 352 28.43 7.40 -13.05
C PRO A 352 27.64 6.12 -12.73
N PRO A 353 28.25 4.94 -12.84
CA PRO A 353 27.58 3.69 -12.52
C PRO A 353 27.38 3.55 -11.00
N ASP A 354 26.14 3.32 -10.56
CA ASP A 354 25.79 3.13 -9.16
C ASP A 354 24.70 2.05 -8.99
N ILE A 355 24.80 1.22 -7.95
CA ILE A 355 23.83 0.15 -7.64
C ILE A 355 22.50 0.70 -7.10
N ALA A 356 22.51 1.87 -6.45
CA ALA A 356 21.32 2.55 -5.90
C ALA A 356 20.47 3.25 -6.96
N THR A 357 20.93 3.27 -8.22
CA THR A 357 20.28 3.93 -9.35
C THR A 357 19.51 2.97 -10.26
N MET A 358 19.43 1.69 -9.89
CA MET A 358 18.95 0.64 -10.77
C MET A 358 17.53 0.18 -10.42
N PRO A 359 16.66 0.00 -11.42
CA PRO A 359 15.36 -0.62 -11.22
C PRO A 359 15.54 -2.11 -10.89
N SER A 360 15.57 -2.46 -9.60
CA SER A 360 15.69 -3.84 -9.09
C SER A 360 14.39 -4.63 -9.18
N ASP A 361 13.26 -3.94 -9.29
CA ASP A 361 11.92 -4.51 -9.14
C ASP A 361 11.29 -4.87 -10.49
N ASN A 362 12.13 -5.13 -11.49
CA ASN A 362 11.69 -5.43 -12.85
C ASN A 362 10.81 -4.32 -13.49
N ALA A 363 10.94 -3.06 -13.06
CA ALA A 363 10.13 -1.96 -13.58
C ALA A 363 10.92 -0.65 -13.54
N VAL A 364 10.71 0.26 -14.49
CA VAL A 364 11.38 1.57 -14.51
C VAL A 364 10.43 2.66 -14.99
N THR A 365 10.53 3.85 -14.39
CA THR A 365 9.93 5.07 -14.96
C THR A 365 10.98 6.14 -15.14
N VAL A 366 11.05 6.77 -16.30
CA VAL A 366 11.85 7.98 -16.58
C VAL A 366 10.91 9.11 -16.97
N ALA A 367 10.92 10.21 -16.23
CA ALA A 367 10.10 11.39 -16.53
C ALA A 367 10.98 12.64 -16.66
N THR A 368 10.74 13.45 -17.70
CA THR A 368 11.55 14.63 -17.99
C THR A 368 10.79 15.68 -18.80
N TRP A 369 11.13 16.95 -18.63
CA TRP A 369 10.71 18.00 -19.54
C TRP A 369 11.75 18.18 -20.65
N VAL A 370 11.27 18.20 -21.90
CA VAL A 370 12.13 18.43 -23.07
C VAL A 370 11.58 19.53 -23.97
N LYS A 371 12.46 20.37 -24.49
CA LYS A 371 12.14 21.34 -25.55
C LYS A 371 13.04 21.08 -26.74
N LEU A 372 12.43 20.67 -27.84
CA LEU A 372 13.15 20.31 -29.05
C LEU A 372 13.54 21.56 -29.83
N ASP A 373 14.79 21.69 -30.25
CA ASP A 373 15.19 22.73 -31.20
C ASP A 373 14.97 22.24 -32.65
N VAL A 374 14.98 20.91 -32.86
CA VAL A 374 14.67 20.24 -34.11
C VAL A 374 13.70 19.06 -33.93
N LEU A 375 12.80 18.85 -34.89
CA LEU A 375 11.94 17.65 -34.92
C LEU A 375 12.73 16.42 -35.40
N PRO A 376 12.30 15.17 -35.12
CA PRO A 376 13.05 13.96 -35.48
C PRO A 376 13.53 13.92 -36.94
N SER A 377 12.66 14.26 -37.90
CA SER A 377 12.99 14.30 -39.34
C SER A 377 14.05 15.35 -39.73
N GLY A 378 14.25 16.38 -38.91
CA GLY A 378 15.20 17.47 -39.14
C GLY A 378 16.58 17.28 -38.51
N MET A 379 16.76 16.26 -37.65
CA MET A 379 18.05 15.96 -37.01
C MET A 379 19.13 15.65 -38.06
N ASP A 380 20.39 15.96 -37.76
CA ASP A 380 21.50 15.59 -38.64
C ASP A 380 21.81 14.10 -38.57
N GLU A 381 21.78 13.52 -37.37
CA GLU A 381 22.03 12.11 -37.11
C GLU A 381 20.75 11.23 -37.14
N SER A 382 20.93 9.92 -37.02
CA SER A 382 19.81 8.97 -37.01
C SER A 382 19.04 8.97 -35.69
N TYR A 383 19.74 9.30 -34.60
CA TYR A 383 19.24 9.28 -33.24
C TYR A 383 19.63 10.57 -32.52
N GLY A 384 18.77 11.05 -31.62
CA GLY A 384 19.07 12.15 -30.71
C GLY A 384 18.70 11.77 -29.29
N SER A 385 19.70 11.43 -28.46
CA SER A 385 19.47 10.78 -27.16
C SER A 385 19.17 11.78 -26.05
N ILE A 386 18.03 11.62 -25.38
CA ILE A 386 17.62 12.46 -24.24
C ILE A 386 18.18 11.86 -22.95
N TYR A 387 17.93 10.56 -22.73
CA TYR A 387 18.43 9.78 -21.60
C TYR A 387 18.76 8.37 -22.08
N ASP A 388 19.95 7.88 -21.77
CA ASP A 388 20.44 6.61 -22.30
C ASP A 388 21.25 5.86 -21.24
N SER A 389 20.77 4.67 -20.88
CA SER A 389 21.50 3.72 -20.06
C SER A 389 22.60 3.04 -20.89
N ASP A 390 23.84 2.92 -20.39
CA ASP A 390 25.00 2.45 -21.16
C ASP A 390 24.81 1.09 -21.88
N SER A 391 24.04 0.16 -21.32
CA SER A 391 23.75 -1.13 -21.96
C SER A 391 22.56 -1.10 -22.93
N ASP A 392 22.00 0.08 -23.22
CA ASP A 392 20.83 0.27 -24.07
C ASP A 392 19.58 -0.45 -23.51
N ALA A 393 19.56 -0.68 -22.19
CA ALA A 393 18.53 -1.40 -21.48
C ALA A 393 17.23 -0.59 -21.33
N TYR A 394 17.33 0.71 -21.08
CA TYR A 394 16.20 1.64 -21.11
C TYR A 394 16.66 3.02 -21.61
N VAL A 395 16.03 3.51 -22.67
CA VAL A 395 16.50 4.69 -23.43
C VAL A 395 15.32 5.55 -23.85
N LEU A 396 15.44 6.86 -23.67
CA LEU A 396 14.54 7.89 -24.20
C LEU A 396 15.27 8.69 -25.28
N TYR A 397 14.78 8.67 -26.52
CA TYR A 397 15.52 9.21 -27.67
C TYR A 397 14.59 9.65 -28.81
N LEU A 398 15.07 10.54 -29.67
CA LEU A 398 14.46 10.85 -30.96
C LEU A 398 14.97 9.87 -32.02
N GLU A 399 14.09 9.41 -32.89
CA GLU A 399 14.44 8.56 -34.04
C GLU A 399 14.02 9.21 -35.36
N LYS A 400 14.98 9.50 -36.23
CA LYS A 400 14.74 10.15 -37.52
C LYS A 400 13.95 9.27 -38.49
N SER A 401 14.17 7.96 -38.45
CA SER A 401 13.64 7.01 -39.43
C SER A 401 12.13 6.76 -39.25
N SER A 402 11.68 6.55 -38.00
CA SER A 402 10.26 6.43 -37.66
C SER A 402 9.59 7.79 -37.46
N ASN A 403 10.38 8.87 -37.35
CA ASN A 403 9.93 10.24 -37.14
C ASN A 403 9.13 10.39 -35.83
N GLU A 404 9.72 9.88 -34.75
CA GLU A 404 9.12 9.77 -33.41
C GLU A 404 10.12 10.14 -32.30
N LEU A 405 9.59 10.48 -31.12
CA LEU A 405 10.31 10.40 -29.85
C LEU A 405 9.94 9.08 -29.20
N ARG A 406 10.91 8.21 -28.92
CA ARG A 406 10.68 6.83 -28.49
C ARG A 406 11.26 6.55 -27.11
N PHE A 407 10.59 5.65 -26.43
CA PHE A 407 11.16 4.89 -25.33
C PHE A 407 11.56 3.53 -25.88
N LYS A 408 12.73 3.02 -25.49
CA LYS A 408 13.16 1.65 -25.76
C LYS A 408 13.45 1.00 -24.43
N VAL A 409 12.97 -0.22 -24.24
CA VAL A 409 13.40 -1.10 -23.16
C VAL A 409 13.83 -2.43 -23.77
N THR A 410 14.97 -2.97 -23.34
CA THR A 410 15.52 -4.23 -23.84
C THR A 410 15.37 -5.32 -22.77
N VAL A 411 14.75 -6.43 -23.14
CA VAL A 411 14.47 -7.58 -22.26
C VAL A 411 14.84 -8.85 -23.03
N GLY A 412 15.61 -9.78 -22.45
CA GLY A 412 15.88 -11.07 -23.10
C GLY A 412 16.52 -11.06 -24.51
N GLY A 413 17.02 -9.91 -25.00
CA GLY A 413 17.52 -9.73 -26.37
C GLY A 413 16.48 -9.20 -27.38
N THR A 414 15.23 -9.02 -26.95
CA THR A 414 14.13 -8.33 -27.64
C THR A 414 13.97 -6.91 -27.08
N ALA A 415 13.14 -6.08 -27.71
CA ALA A 415 12.94 -4.71 -27.20
C ALA A 415 11.61 -4.09 -27.61
N ALA A 416 10.82 -3.71 -26.59
CA ALA A 416 9.65 -2.87 -26.73
C ALA A 416 10.05 -1.41 -27.01
N ARG A 417 9.34 -0.76 -27.95
CA ARG A 417 9.71 0.58 -28.44
C ARG A 417 8.51 1.52 -28.68
N PRO A 418 7.72 1.86 -27.65
CA PRO A 418 6.60 2.79 -27.83
C PRO A 418 7.09 4.18 -28.23
N GLY A 419 6.33 4.86 -29.09
CA GLY A 419 6.71 6.11 -29.73
C GLY A 419 5.66 7.21 -29.69
N ILE A 420 6.12 8.46 -29.55
CA ILE A 420 5.33 9.68 -29.74
C ILE A 420 5.57 10.19 -31.17
N PRO A 421 4.54 10.22 -32.04
CA PRO A 421 4.67 10.72 -33.40
C PRO A 421 5.10 12.19 -33.44
N ALA A 422 5.97 12.57 -34.39
CA ALA A 422 6.39 13.97 -34.56
C ALA A 422 5.22 14.93 -34.80
N ALA A 423 4.06 14.45 -35.27
CA ALA A 423 2.85 15.25 -35.41
C ALA A 423 2.28 15.75 -34.06
N SER A 424 2.59 15.07 -32.97
CA SER A 424 2.22 15.45 -31.59
C SER A 424 3.27 16.37 -30.95
N LEU A 425 4.41 16.60 -31.62
CA LEU A 425 5.54 17.37 -31.13
C LEU A 425 5.66 18.72 -31.85
N ASN A 426 6.40 19.65 -31.25
CA ASN A 426 6.79 20.93 -31.87
C ASN A 426 8.05 21.49 -31.21
N THR A 427 8.69 22.48 -31.83
CA THR A 427 9.95 23.09 -31.35
C THR A 427 9.75 24.35 -30.49
N THR A 428 8.50 24.78 -30.31
CA THR A 428 8.19 26.04 -29.63
C THR A 428 7.83 25.86 -28.15
N ALA A 429 7.24 24.71 -27.81
CA ALA A 429 6.76 24.38 -26.48
C ALA A 429 7.67 23.36 -25.79
N TRP A 430 7.62 23.38 -24.46
CA TRP A 430 8.12 22.28 -23.63
C TRP A 430 7.11 21.14 -23.66
N HIS A 431 7.63 19.92 -23.74
CA HIS A 431 6.88 18.67 -23.67
C HIS A 431 7.30 17.91 -22.43
N PHE A 432 6.33 17.44 -21.66
CA PHE A 432 6.61 16.53 -20.56
C PHE A 432 6.50 15.10 -21.08
N VAL A 433 7.59 14.35 -21.03
CA VAL A 433 7.66 12.99 -21.54
C VAL A 433 7.89 12.05 -20.38
N THR A 434 7.07 10.99 -20.30
CA THR A 434 7.24 9.95 -19.28
C THR A 434 7.27 8.59 -19.96
N ALA A 435 8.34 7.85 -19.73
CA ALA A 435 8.53 6.49 -20.21
C ALA A 435 8.40 5.52 -19.03
N VAL A 436 7.58 4.50 -19.17
CA VAL A 436 7.28 3.52 -18.12
C VAL A 436 7.47 2.12 -18.66
N TYR A 437 8.19 1.27 -17.95
CA TYR A 437 8.17 -0.18 -18.16
C TYR A 437 7.71 -0.84 -16.86
N ASP A 438 6.70 -1.69 -16.98
CA ASP A 438 6.23 -2.58 -15.93
C ASP A 438 6.56 -4.00 -16.38
N GLY A 439 7.61 -4.60 -15.82
CA GLY A 439 8.01 -5.96 -16.14
C GLY A 439 7.24 -7.03 -15.38
N GLY A 440 6.43 -6.65 -14.38
CA GLY A 440 5.32 -7.46 -13.92
C GLY A 440 4.37 -7.69 -15.09
N ALA A 441 3.95 -6.59 -15.74
CA ALA A 441 3.15 -6.54 -16.98
C ALA A 441 3.87 -7.01 -18.25
N GLY A 442 5.20 -6.97 -18.33
CA GLY A 442 5.92 -7.14 -19.60
C GLY A 442 5.59 -6.05 -20.65
N VAL A 443 5.25 -4.84 -20.19
CA VAL A 443 4.73 -3.77 -21.06
C VAL A 443 5.50 -2.46 -20.89
N ALA A 444 5.90 -1.87 -22.02
CA ALA A 444 6.47 -0.53 -22.11
C ALA A 444 5.44 0.49 -22.58
N ARG A 445 5.45 1.69 -22.01
CA ARG A 445 4.51 2.79 -22.26
C ARG A 445 5.24 4.10 -22.41
N ILE A 446 4.70 5.01 -23.21
CA ILE A 446 5.19 6.39 -23.30
C ILE A 446 4.02 7.38 -23.25
N TYR A 447 4.19 8.40 -22.42
CA TYR A 447 3.22 9.45 -22.14
C TYR A 447 3.73 10.80 -22.63
N LEU A 448 2.84 11.63 -23.14
CA LEU A 448 3.08 13.03 -23.52
C LEU A 448 2.12 13.94 -22.74
N ASN A 449 2.70 14.88 -22.00
CA ASN A 449 1.96 15.89 -21.24
C ASN A 449 0.90 15.29 -20.30
N GLY A 450 1.27 14.21 -19.62
CA GLY A 450 0.40 13.48 -18.69
C GLY A 450 -0.52 12.44 -19.32
N ASN A 451 -0.57 12.33 -20.65
CA ASN A 451 -1.48 11.43 -21.36
C ASN A 451 -0.71 10.28 -22.01
N LEU A 452 -1.22 9.06 -21.89
CA LEU A 452 -0.64 7.89 -22.56
C LEU A 452 -0.75 8.04 -24.08
N VAL A 453 0.36 7.83 -24.80
CA VAL A 453 0.43 7.96 -26.26
C VAL A 453 0.56 6.62 -26.94
N ASP A 454 1.44 5.76 -26.44
CA ASP A 454 1.74 4.48 -27.07
C ASP A 454 2.18 3.44 -26.06
N VAL A 455 1.90 2.18 -26.39
CA VAL A 455 2.14 1.00 -25.55
C VAL A 455 2.64 -0.12 -26.45
N HIS A 456 3.68 -0.81 -26.00
CA HIS A 456 4.20 -2.00 -26.66
C HIS A 456 4.35 -3.11 -25.62
N ALA A 457 3.66 -4.24 -25.83
CA ALA A 457 4.00 -5.49 -25.16
C ALA A 457 5.30 -6.08 -25.75
N ASP A 458 6.05 -6.84 -24.96
CA ASP A 458 7.34 -7.42 -25.34
C ASP A 458 7.24 -8.29 -26.62
N ASP A 459 8.19 -8.16 -27.55
CA ASP A 459 8.17 -8.82 -28.87
C ASP A 459 8.59 -10.31 -28.86
N GLY A 460 8.14 -11.05 -27.83
CA GLY A 460 8.11 -12.53 -27.85
C GLY A 460 9.05 -13.27 -26.89
N THR A 461 9.43 -12.70 -25.75
CA THR A 461 10.07 -13.44 -24.65
C THR A 461 9.35 -13.10 -23.35
N GLY A 462 9.06 -14.10 -22.51
CA GLY A 462 8.28 -13.93 -21.28
C GLY A 462 8.85 -12.92 -20.27
N SER A 463 8.24 -12.87 -19.09
CA SER A 463 8.47 -11.97 -17.94
C SER A 463 9.89 -11.90 -17.34
N ASP A 464 10.93 -12.34 -18.07
CA ASP A 464 12.33 -12.42 -17.62
C ASP A 464 12.97 -11.05 -17.32
N GLY A 465 12.32 -9.96 -17.74
CA GLY A 465 12.48 -8.67 -17.08
C GLY A 465 13.78 -7.88 -17.29
N LEU A 466 13.80 -6.62 -16.81
CA LEU A 466 15.00 -5.78 -16.73
C LEU A 466 16.11 -6.42 -15.86
N VAL A 467 15.72 -7.28 -14.93
CA VAL A 467 16.57 -7.88 -13.88
C VAL A 467 17.65 -8.82 -14.44
N GLY A 468 17.58 -9.21 -15.73
CA GLY A 468 18.64 -9.95 -16.43
C GLY A 468 19.52 -9.13 -17.38
N ALA A 469 19.06 -7.95 -17.82
CA ALA A 469 19.73 -7.12 -18.83
C ALA A 469 20.48 -5.92 -18.25
N VAL A 470 20.07 -5.46 -17.07
CA VAL A 470 20.64 -4.28 -16.39
C VAL A 470 21.71 -4.73 -15.39
N GLY A 471 22.98 -4.62 -15.77
CA GLY A 471 24.12 -4.71 -14.85
C GLY A 471 24.44 -3.34 -14.21
N LEU A 472 25.55 -3.24 -13.47
CA LEU A 472 26.13 -1.95 -13.08
C LEU A 472 26.43 -1.13 -14.34
N GLN A 473 25.65 -0.08 -14.59
CA GLN A 473 25.74 0.71 -15.82
C GLN A 473 25.72 2.22 -15.53
N SER A 474 26.40 2.98 -16.37
CA SER A 474 26.28 4.44 -16.40
C SER A 474 25.00 4.86 -17.13
N ALA A 475 24.65 6.14 -17.02
CA ALA A 475 23.67 6.77 -17.90
C ALA A 475 24.21 8.07 -18.49
N PHE A 476 23.60 8.52 -19.57
CA PHE A 476 24.01 9.72 -20.29
C PHE A 476 22.80 10.56 -20.67
N PHE A 477 22.91 11.86 -20.43
CA PHE A 477 22.03 12.86 -21.02
C PHE A 477 22.67 13.42 -22.28
N GLY A 478 21.90 13.58 -23.34
CA GLY A 478 22.31 14.30 -24.55
C GLY A 478 23.16 13.51 -25.53
N ARG A 479 23.49 12.23 -25.27
CA ARG A 479 24.26 11.38 -26.21
C ARG A 479 23.87 9.90 -26.14
N ASN A 480 24.19 9.18 -27.22
CA ASN A 480 24.05 7.74 -27.29
C ASN A 480 25.18 7.05 -26.51
N GLY A 481 24.80 6.42 -25.39
CA GLY A 481 25.64 5.61 -24.53
C GLY A 481 27.11 6.07 -24.39
N THR A 482 28.01 5.09 -24.51
CA THR A 482 29.46 5.30 -24.61
C THR A 482 29.94 5.64 -26.03
N ALA A 483 29.06 5.62 -27.04
CA ALA A 483 29.42 5.76 -28.45
C ALA A 483 29.85 7.18 -28.86
N LYS A 484 29.58 8.21 -28.03
CA LYS A 484 29.86 9.64 -28.31
C LYS A 484 29.35 10.06 -29.70
N SER A 485 28.09 9.73 -29.97
CA SER A 485 27.32 10.06 -31.16
C SER A 485 25.85 10.21 -30.76
N GLY A 486 24.96 10.50 -31.69
CA GLY A 486 23.52 10.60 -31.46
C GLY A 486 23.14 11.74 -30.52
N TYR A 487 23.75 12.90 -30.73
CA TYR A 487 23.62 14.04 -29.84
C TYR A 487 22.24 14.69 -29.91
N PHE A 488 21.70 15.08 -28.76
CA PHE A 488 20.40 15.76 -28.67
C PHE A 488 20.53 17.25 -28.98
N ASP A 489 19.58 17.77 -29.77
CA ASP A 489 19.46 19.19 -30.12
C ASP A 489 18.19 19.78 -29.48
N GLY A 490 18.38 20.43 -28.34
CA GLY A 490 17.27 20.91 -27.52
C GLY A 490 17.64 21.13 -26.05
N LYS A 491 16.63 21.23 -25.20
CA LYS A 491 16.79 21.46 -23.75
C LYS A 491 16.14 20.35 -22.95
N ILE A 492 16.78 19.99 -21.85
CA ILE A 492 16.30 19.00 -20.86
C ILE A 492 16.18 19.72 -19.52
N ASP A 493 15.08 19.47 -18.84
CA ASP A 493 14.79 20.02 -17.53
C ASP A 493 14.10 18.96 -16.66
N GLU A 494 14.26 19.06 -15.34
CA GLU A 494 13.46 18.33 -14.35
C GLU A 494 13.35 16.81 -14.61
N THR A 495 14.48 16.10 -14.60
CA THR A 495 14.52 14.66 -14.89
C THR A 495 14.55 13.81 -13.63
N ALA A 496 13.63 12.86 -13.53
CA ALA A 496 13.53 11.91 -12.42
C ALA A 496 13.39 10.46 -12.92
N VAL A 497 13.92 9.52 -12.14
CA VAL A 497 13.90 8.08 -12.45
C VAL A 497 13.41 7.29 -11.24
N TRP A 498 12.44 6.40 -11.45
CA TRP A 498 11.90 5.50 -10.44
C TRP A 498 12.22 4.05 -10.76
N GLY A 499 12.44 3.26 -9.71
CA GLY A 499 12.62 1.81 -9.75
C GLY A 499 11.32 1.02 -9.83
N ARG A 500 10.22 1.68 -10.22
CA ARG A 500 8.89 1.12 -10.34
C ARG A 500 8.13 1.75 -11.51
N ALA A 501 7.03 1.12 -11.91
CA ALA A 501 6.08 1.72 -12.82
C ALA A 501 5.23 2.77 -12.07
N LEU A 502 5.13 3.99 -12.62
CA LEU A 502 4.18 4.99 -12.13
C LEU A 502 2.81 4.80 -12.79
N GLY A 503 1.75 5.01 -12.01
CA GLY A 503 0.37 5.03 -12.50
C GLY A 503 -0.02 6.34 -13.18
N GLU A 504 -1.13 6.35 -13.93
CA GLU A 504 -1.56 7.53 -14.71
C GLU A 504 -1.80 8.79 -13.83
N ALA A 505 -2.36 8.61 -12.63
CA ALA A 505 -2.62 9.70 -11.70
C ALA A 505 -1.32 10.37 -11.21
N GLU A 506 -0.28 9.56 -10.96
CA GLU A 506 1.04 10.04 -10.54
C GLU A 506 1.71 10.83 -11.68
N ILE A 507 1.60 10.32 -12.91
CA ILE A 507 2.15 10.96 -14.12
C ILE A 507 1.41 12.28 -14.41
N ALA A 508 0.09 12.31 -14.27
CA ALA A 508 -0.70 13.54 -14.40
C ALA A 508 -0.33 14.56 -13.32
N TYR A 509 -0.08 14.12 -12.09
CA TYR A 509 0.41 14.98 -11.01
C TYR A 509 1.78 15.59 -11.36
N LEU A 510 2.73 14.77 -11.81
CA LEU A 510 4.07 15.21 -12.25
C LEU A 510 3.96 16.21 -13.41
N TYR A 511 3.08 16.00 -14.39
CA TYR A 511 2.88 16.96 -15.47
C TYR A 511 2.40 18.32 -14.97
N ASN A 512 1.37 18.33 -14.11
CA ASN A 512 0.76 19.55 -13.61
C ASN A 512 1.68 20.35 -12.68
N ASN A 513 2.56 19.66 -11.95
CA ASN A 513 3.45 20.26 -10.96
C ASN A 513 4.91 20.38 -11.43
N GLY A 514 5.27 19.73 -12.53
CA GLY A 514 6.64 19.48 -12.96
C GLY A 514 7.21 18.19 -12.34
N ALA A 515 7.86 17.36 -13.15
CA ALA A 515 8.77 16.33 -12.62
C ALA A 515 10.01 16.98 -12.00
N GLY A 516 10.96 16.20 -11.49
CA GLY A 516 12.28 16.74 -11.19
C GLY A 516 12.39 17.55 -9.88
N ARG A 517 11.29 18.16 -9.41
CA ARG A 517 11.24 18.86 -8.13
C ARG A 517 11.54 17.89 -7.01
N THR A 518 12.27 18.32 -5.97
CA THR A 518 12.58 17.47 -4.80
C THR A 518 11.29 16.78 -4.34
N VAL A 519 11.16 15.49 -4.68
CA VAL A 519 9.97 14.72 -4.36
C VAL A 519 10.15 14.31 -2.90
N GLN A 520 9.45 15.00 -2.01
CA GLN A 520 9.67 14.85 -0.57
C GLN A 520 8.69 13.88 0.06
N SER A 521 8.99 13.48 1.29
CA SER A 521 8.06 12.69 2.12
C SER A 521 6.76 13.41 2.46
N SER A 522 6.74 14.73 2.26
CA SER A 522 5.60 15.65 2.42
C SER A 522 4.79 15.86 1.14
N ASN A 523 5.20 15.29 0.00
CA ASN A 523 4.42 15.35 -1.23
C ASN A 523 3.04 14.73 -1.00
N PRO A 524 2.00 15.21 -1.72
CA PRO A 524 0.69 14.64 -1.57
C PRO A 524 0.77 13.17 -1.95
N THR A 525 0.19 12.38 -1.07
CA THR A 525 -0.31 11.08 -1.42
C THR A 525 -1.21 11.24 -2.65
N VAL A 526 -0.83 10.62 -3.76
CA VAL A 526 -1.71 10.56 -4.93
C VAL A 526 -2.78 9.55 -4.56
N GLU A 527 -4.02 10.01 -4.37
CA GLU A 527 -5.14 9.15 -4.02
C GLU A 527 -5.24 8.04 -5.06
N ALA A 528 -5.42 6.83 -4.57
CA ALA A 528 -5.64 5.70 -5.43
C ALA A 528 -6.90 5.90 -6.27
N VAL A 529 -6.84 5.34 -7.47
CA VAL A 529 -7.90 5.49 -8.46
C VAL A 529 -9.20 4.97 -7.85
N THR A 530 -10.19 5.85 -7.72
CA THR A 530 -11.53 5.43 -7.29
C THR A 530 -12.26 4.78 -8.46
N PRO A 531 -12.87 3.59 -8.30
CA PRO A 531 -13.61 2.97 -9.39
C PRO A 531 -14.83 3.81 -9.75
N VAL A 532 -15.17 3.84 -11.04
CA VAL A 532 -16.40 4.46 -11.53
C VAL A 532 -17.62 3.64 -11.07
N VAL A 533 -17.47 2.31 -11.07
CA VAL A 533 -18.46 1.37 -10.54
C VAL A 533 -17.84 0.49 -9.49
N ARG A 534 -18.46 0.40 -8.32
CA ARG A 534 -18.15 -0.55 -7.26
C ARG A 534 -19.45 -1.15 -6.74
N LEU A 535 -19.62 -2.45 -6.89
CA LEU A 535 -20.72 -3.20 -6.29
C LEU A 535 -20.15 -4.10 -5.21
N GLU A 536 -20.36 -3.72 -3.94
CA GLU A 536 -19.89 -4.47 -2.78
C GLU A 536 -20.76 -5.71 -2.49
N PHE A 537 -22.02 -5.71 -2.95
CA PHE A 537 -23.00 -6.77 -2.70
C PHE A 537 -23.40 -6.97 -1.23
N GLU A 538 -23.37 -5.90 -0.45
CA GLU A 538 -23.86 -5.83 0.94
C GLU A 538 -25.40 -5.78 1.03
N GLY A 539 -26.08 -6.74 0.40
CA GLY A 539 -27.53 -6.87 0.40
C GLY A 539 -28.26 -6.07 -0.67
N ASP A 540 -27.54 -5.30 -1.49
CA ASP A 540 -28.07 -4.60 -2.66
C ASP A 540 -27.10 -4.59 -3.86
N LEU A 541 -27.49 -3.86 -4.91
CA LEU A 541 -26.70 -3.64 -6.12
C LEU A 541 -26.38 -2.14 -6.31
N ALA A 542 -26.30 -1.38 -5.22
CA ALA A 542 -25.99 0.04 -5.29
C ALA A 542 -24.51 0.24 -5.66
N ASN A 543 -24.27 1.20 -6.56
CA ASN A 543 -22.93 1.63 -6.90
C ASN A 543 -22.35 2.50 -5.79
N GLN A 544 -21.23 2.07 -5.22
CA GLN A 544 -20.43 2.81 -4.25
C GLN A 544 -19.25 3.56 -4.89
N GLY A 545 -19.05 3.41 -6.20
CA GLY A 545 -18.02 4.09 -6.97
C GLY A 545 -18.35 5.55 -7.32
N ALA A 546 -17.34 6.26 -7.83
CA ALA A 546 -17.39 7.70 -8.14
C ALA A 546 -18.45 8.09 -9.20
N GLY A 547 -18.90 7.13 -10.01
CA GLY A 547 -19.93 7.37 -11.03
C GLY A 547 -21.36 7.50 -10.48
N GLY A 548 -21.56 7.20 -9.19
CA GLY A 548 -22.83 7.39 -8.49
C GLY A 548 -23.97 6.48 -8.97
N ALA A 549 -25.20 6.81 -8.55
CA ALA A 549 -26.37 5.94 -8.72
C ALA A 549 -26.77 5.63 -10.17
N ALA A 550 -26.23 6.38 -11.14
CA ALA A 550 -26.44 6.10 -12.56
C ALA A 550 -25.90 4.73 -12.97
N TYR A 551 -24.91 4.19 -12.24
CA TYR A 551 -24.32 2.88 -12.50
C TYR A 551 -24.71 1.81 -11.47
N ASN A 552 -25.83 1.99 -10.77
CA ASN A 552 -26.40 0.91 -9.95
C ASN A 552 -26.66 -0.33 -10.81
N GLY A 553 -26.35 -1.50 -10.25
CA GLY A 553 -26.67 -2.78 -10.86
C GLY A 553 -28.17 -3.02 -10.93
N GLN A 554 -28.61 -3.75 -11.95
CA GLN A 554 -30.00 -4.12 -12.18
C GLN A 554 -30.12 -5.62 -12.38
N TRP A 555 -31.05 -6.24 -11.67
CA TRP A 555 -31.31 -7.67 -11.77
C TRP A 555 -31.75 -8.11 -13.16
N ILE A 556 -31.13 -9.18 -13.66
CA ILE A 556 -31.61 -9.99 -14.79
C ILE A 556 -31.84 -11.39 -14.23
N ASN A 557 -33.08 -11.70 -13.86
CA ASN A 557 -33.40 -13.00 -13.26
C ASN A 557 -33.85 -14.02 -14.32
N GLY A 558 -33.29 -15.21 -14.24
CA GLY A 558 -33.64 -16.36 -15.07
C GLY A 558 -34.89 -17.09 -14.59
N ALA A 559 -35.31 -18.11 -15.35
CA ALA A 559 -36.53 -18.86 -15.04
C ALA A 559 -36.38 -19.94 -13.93
N SER A 560 -35.16 -20.21 -13.43
CA SER A 560 -34.85 -21.45 -12.69
C SER A 560 -34.22 -21.27 -11.31
N GLY A 561 -33.96 -20.05 -10.88
CA GLY A 561 -33.37 -19.69 -9.59
C GLY A 561 -33.73 -18.27 -9.22
N GLN A 562 -33.39 -17.85 -8.01
CA GLN A 562 -33.33 -16.44 -7.67
C GLN A 562 -31.90 -16.17 -7.23
N ALA A 563 -31.26 -15.14 -7.78
CA ALA A 563 -30.05 -14.62 -7.19
C ALA A 563 -30.33 -14.17 -5.75
N PHE A 564 -29.36 -14.36 -4.87
CA PHE A 564 -29.47 -13.97 -3.47
C PHE A 564 -28.12 -13.55 -2.93
N PHE A 565 -28.11 -12.95 -1.76
CA PHE A 565 -26.89 -12.58 -1.05
C PHE A 565 -26.53 -13.65 -0.02
N GLU A 566 -25.26 -14.02 0.05
CA GLU A 566 -24.72 -15.00 1.00
C GLU A 566 -23.39 -14.52 1.59
N ALA A 567 -22.83 -15.25 2.57
CA ALA A 567 -21.53 -14.90 3.14
C ALA A 567 -20.44 -14.90 2.06
N GLY A 568 -19.78 -13.76 1.91
CA GLY A 568 -18.80 -13.45 0.88
C GLY A 568 -17.35 -13.52 1.36
N MET A 569 -16.46 -13.03 0.50
CA MET A 569 -15.06 -12.80 0.82
C MET A 569 -14.90 -11.59 1.75
N ASN A 570 -15.73 -10.55 1.57
CA ASN A 570 -15.69 -9.28 2.29
C ASN A 570 -17.07 -8.89 2.85
N GLY A 571 -17.71 -9.78 3.63
CA GLY A 571 -19.04 -9.54 4.18
C GLY A 571 -20.11 -10.39 3.49
N GLN A 572 -21.01 -9.76 2.76
CA GLN A 572 -21.94 -10.46 1.87
C GLN A 572 -21.42 -10.47 0.43
N SER A 573 -21.94 -11.40 -0.34
CA SER A 573 -21.58 -11.59 -1.74
C SER A 573 -22.83 -11.87 -2.54
N LEU A 574 -22.74 -11.60 -3.83
CA LEU A 574 -23.79 -11.90 -4.78
C LEU A 574 -23.67 -13.34 -5.27
N ARG A 575 -24.70 -14.14 -4.98
CA ARG A 575 -24.83 -15.49 -5.53
C ARG A 575 -25.64 -15.48 -6.82
N LEU A 576 -25.00 -15.83 -7.93
CA LEU A 576 -25.65 -16.05 -9.22
C LEU A 576 -25.75 -17.55 -9.50
N GLN A 577 -26.97 -18.02 -9.75
CA GLN A 577 -27.24 -19.43 -9.99
C GLN A 577 -27.49 -19.67 -11.47
N ASN A 578 -26.92 -20.76 -11.99
CA ASN A 578 -27.32 -21.33 -13.26
C ASN A 578 -27.58 -22.83 -13.05
N PRO A 579 -28.80 -23.34 -13.31
CA PRO A 579 -29.11 -24.78 -13.27
C PRO A 579 -28.41 -25.58 -14.39
N ARG A 580 -27.42 -24.99 -15.06
CA ARG A 580 -26.75 -25.46 -16.29
C ARG A 580 -27.70 -25.51 -17.48
N THR A 581 -28.50 -24.47 -17.65
CA THR A 581 -29.34 -24.28 -18.84
C THR A 581 -29.12 -22.89 -19.44
N PRO A 582 -29.01 -22.75 -20.77
CA PRO A 582 -28.69 -21.46 -21.42
C PRO A 582 -29.68 -20.33 -21.15
N THR A 583 -30.91 -20.62 -20.71
CA THR A 583 -31.98 -19.62 -20.51
C THR A 583 -32.41 -19.47 -19.06
N GLY A 584 -31.71 -20.11 -18.13
CA GLY A 584 -32.19 -20.31 -16.76
C GLY A 584 -31.40 -19.59 -15.68
N GLY A 585 -30.31 -18.90 -16.02
CA GLY A 585 -29.41 -18.30 -15.06
C GLY A 585 -29.74 -16.84 -14.70
N ASP A 586 -29.19 -16.40 -13.58
CA ASP A 586 -29.34 -15.05 -13.05
C ASP A 586 -28.09 -14.21 -13.34
N ALA A 587 -28.28 -12.91 -13.51
CA ALA A 587 -27.22 -11.96 -13.81
C ALA A 587 -27.54 -10.55 -13.29
N VAL A 588 -26.55 -9.66 -13.37
CA VAL A 588 -26.69 -8.24 -13.02
C VAL A 588 -26.20 -7.38 -14.17
N SER A 589 -27.00 -6.42 -14.64
CA SER A 589 -26.56 -5.41 -15.62
C SER A 589 -26.14 -4.12 -14.96
N ILE A 590 -25.06 -3.53 -15.43
CA ILE A 590 -24.53 -2.24 -15.02
C ILE A 590 -24.54 -1.32 -16.25
N PRO A 591 -25.27 -0.20 -16.26
CA PRO A 591 -25.39 0.68 -17.43
C PRO A 591 -24.16 1.59 -17.60
N VAL A 592 -22.99 0.98 -17.85
CA VAL A 592 -21.70 1.65 -18.03
C VAL A 592 -21.12 1.37 -19.41
N THR A 593 -20.49 2.38 -20.02
CA THR A 593 -19.70 2.23 -21.25
C THR A 593 -18.23 2.24 -20.86
N LEU A 594 -17.50 1.16 -21.19
CA LEU A 594 -16.07 1.04 -20.87
C LEU A 594 -15.25 2.08 -21.64
N ALA A 595 -14.27 2.69 -20.96
CA ALA A 595 -13.41 3.72 -21.53
C ALA A 595 -12.32 3.12 -22.45
N ASN A 596 -11.57 3.97 -23.15
CA ASN A 596 -10.47 3.54 -24.03
C ASN A 596 -9.31 2.88 -23.26
N SER A 597 -9.21 3.14 -21.96
CA SER A 597 -8.39 2.41 -20.99
C SER A 597 -9.28 2.05 -19.81
N GLY A 598 -8.93 1.01 -19.07
CA GLY A 598 -9.72 0.62 -17.90
C GLY A 598 -9.27 -0.68 -17.26
N THR A 599 -9.90 -0.96 -16.12
CA THR A 599 -9.74 -2.20 -15.36
C THR A 599 -11.10 -2.70 -14.91
N ILE A 600 -11.34 -4.01 -15.00
CA ILE A 600 -12.41 -4.69 -14.27
C ILE A 600 -11.75 -5.60 -13.24
N SER A 601 -12.14 -5.50 -11.97
CA SER A 601 -11.57 -6.26 -10.86
C SER A 601 -12.69 -6.83 -10.00
N PHE A 602 -12.60 -8.09 -9.57
CA PHE A 602 -13.64 -8.70 -8.74
C PHE A 602 -13.13 -9.97 -8.04
N TRP A 603 -13.76 -10.31 -6.93
CA TRP A 603 -13.64 -11.64 -6.33
C TRP A 603 -14.69 -12.56 -6.93
N CYS A 604 -14.30 -13.80 -7.25
CA CYS A 604 -15.26 -14.83 -7.63
C CYS A 604 -14.92 -16.19 -7.03
N LYS A 605 -15.96 -16.96 -6.73
CA LYS A 605 -15.87 -18.38 -6.35
C LYS A 605 -16.77 -19.20 -7.26
N PRO A 606 -16.22 -19.81 -8.32
CA PRO A 606 -16.97 -20.68 -9.21
C PRO A 606 -17.18 -22.06 -8.57
N ASP A 607 -18.41 -22.57 -8.46
CA ASP A 607 -18.67 -23.87 -7.83
C ASP A 607 -17.99 -25.04 -8.54
N SER A 608 -18.00 -24.97 -9.86
CA SER A 608 -17.57 -26.03 -10.76
C SER A 608 -17.36 -25.43 -12.13
N PHE A 609 -16.38 -25.91 -12.89
CA PHE A 609 -16.13 -25.43 -14.24
C PHE A 609 -16.96 -26.18 -15.28
N TYR A 610 -17.47 -25.45 -16.27
CA TYR A 610 -18.10 -25.97 -17.48
C TYR A 610 -17.81 -25.03 -18.65
N ASP A 611 -18.08 -25.47 -19.86
CA ASP A 611 -17.75 -24.68 -21.05
C ASP A 611 -18.59 -23.40 -21.10
N GLN A 612 -17.95 -22.27 -21.43
CA GLN A 612 -18.58 -20.96 -21.56
C GLN A 612 -19.28 -20.44 -20.30
N GLN A 613 -18.79 -20.80 -19.10
CA GLN A 613 -19.29 -20.22 -17.85
C GLN A 613 -18.91 -18.74 -17.77
N THR A 614 -19.81 -17.84 -18.17
CA THR A 614 -19.54 -16.39 -18.25
C THR A 614 -19.40 -15.77 -16.87
N LEU A 615 -18.27 -15.12 -16.60
CA LEU A 615 -18.05 -14.32 -15.39
C LEU A 615 -18.56 -12.90 -15.57
N PHE A 616 -18.26 -12.27 -16.71
CA PHE A 616 -18.91 -11.05 -17.16
C PHE A 616 -18.92 -10.96 -18.69
N ASP A 617 -19.86 -10.20 -19.24
CA ASP A 617 -19.94 -9.85 -20.66
C ASP A 617 -20.44 -8.40 -20.84
N ASN A 618 -20.66 -7.98 -22.09
CA ASN A 618 -21.15 -6.65 -22.42
C ASN A 618 -22.40 -6.72 -23.31
N SER A 619 -23.21 -5.67 -23.27
CA SER A 619 -24.35 -5.38 -24.17
C SER A 619 -24.02 -5.24 -25.66
N SER A 620 -22.75 -5.34 -26.04
CA SER A 620 -22.34 -5.39 -27.45
C SER A 620 -22.62 -6.76 -28.07
N ASN A 621 -21.80 -7.20 -29.02
CA ASN A 621 -21.81 -8.59 -29.45
C ASN A 621 -21.46 -9.50 -28.25
N GLY A 622 -22.11 -10.66 -28.12
CA GLY A 622 -21.83 -11.62 -27.05
C GLY A 622 -20.39 -12.14 -27.07
N ASP A 623 -19.78 -12.21 -28.25
CA ASP A 623 -18.38 -12.63 -28.42
C ASP A 623 -17.35 -11.52 -28.13
N ASN A 624 -17.80 -10.33 -27.70
CA ASN A 624 -16.93 -9.17 -27.50
C ASN A 624 -17.03 -8.67 -26.05
N TRP A 625 -15.88 -8.27 -25.49
CA TRP A 625 -15.80 -7.77 -24.10
C TRP A 625 -16.38 -8.76 -23.10
N GLU A 626 -15.90 -9.99 -23.15
CA GLU A 626 -16.39 -11.06 -22.27
C GLU A 626 -15.25 -11.80 -21.58
N MET A 627 -15.57 -12.34 -20.41
CA MET A 627 -14.73 -13.25 -19.66
C MET A 627 -15.52 -14.49 -19.27
N TRP A 628 -14.95 -15.67 -19.50
CA TRP A 628 -15.57 -16.94 -19.15
C TRP A 628 -14.56 -17.95 -18.61
N ILE A 629 -15.06 -19.01 -17.98
CA ILE A 629 -14.29 -20.20 -17.63
C ILE A 629 -14.70 -21.34 -18.56
N SER A 630 -13.72 -22.08 -19.09
CA SER A 630 -13.96 -23.28 -19.89
C SER A 630 -14.12 -24.54 -19.02
N ALA A 631 -14.63 -25.63 -19.61
CA ALA A 631 -14.71 -26.92 -18.91
C ALA A 631 -13.35 -27.47 -18.46
N ALA A 632 -12.25 -26.99 -19.06
CA ALA A 632 -10.89 -27.33 -18.68
C ALA A 632 -10.34 -26.50 -17.50
N GLY A 633 -11.15 -25.58 -16.95
CA GLY A 633 -10.74 -24.67 -15.87
C GLY A 633 -9.84 -23.53 -16.32
N VAL A 634 -9.88 -23.17 -17.61
CA VAL A 634 -9.15 -22.01 -18.14
C VAL A 634 -10.09 -20.82 -18.14
N ALA A 635 -9.75 -19.78 -17.38
CA ALA A 635 -10.38 -18.46 -17.46
C ALA A 635 -9.81 -17.70 -18.66
N VAL A 636 -10.67 -17.07 -19.46
CA VAL A 636 -10.30 -16.35 -20.68
C VAL A 636 -11.04 -15.03 -20.71
N PHE A 637 -10.34 -13.94 -21.05
CA PHE A 637 -10.94 -12.64 -21.35
C PHE A 637 -10.56 -12.19 -22.76
N ARG A 638 -11.51 -11.55 -23.46
CA ARG A 638 -11.30 -11.04 -24.84
C ARG A 638 -12.07 -9.78 -25.17
N LEU A 639 -11.53 -8.99 -26.10
CA LEU A 639 -12.25 -7.89 -26.76
C LEU A 639 -13.05 -8.36 -27.98
N GLU A 640 -12.49 -9.29 -28.74
CA GLU A 640 -13.10 -9.99 -29.87
C GLU A 640 -12.35 -11.32 -30.11
N SER A 641 -12.85 -12.14 -31.03
CA SER A 641 -12.20 -13.41 -31.37
C SER A 641 -10.78 -13.20 -31.91
N GLY A 642 -9.81 -13.89 -31.29
CA GLY A 642 -8.39 -13.83 -31.67
C GLY A 642 -7.56 -12.83 -30.88
N SER A 643 -8.10 -12.25 -29.80
CA SER A 643 -7.38 -11.37 -28.87
C SER A 643 -7.74 -11.75 -27.44
N GLU A 644 -7.01 -12.70 -26.89
CA GLU A 644 -7.41 -13.49 -25.72
C GLU A 644 -6.26 -13.59 -24.72
N VAL A 645 -6.53 -13.21 -23.47
CA VAL A 645 -5.64 -13.47 -22.33
C VAL A 645 -6.24 -14.56 -21.44
N LEU A 646 -5.41 -15.49 -20.95
CA LEU A 646 -5.91 -16.69 -20.27
C LEU A 646 -5.13 -17.11 -19.03
N CYS A 647 -5.80 -17.81 -18.11
CA CYS A 647 -5.20 -18.40 -16.92
C CYS A 647 -5.80 -19.78 -16.63
N ASN A 648 -4.95 -20.78 -16.37
CA ASN A 648 -5.39 -22.12 -15.99
C ASN A 648 -5.61 -22.22 -14.47
N LEU A 649 -6.85 -22.09 -14.02
CA LEU A 649 -7.24 -22.15 -12.61
C LEU A 649 -7.07 -23.55 -12.00
N ASN A 650 -7.10 -24.62 -12.82
CA ASN A 650 -6.80 -25.96 -12.33
C ASN A 650 -5.32 -26.16 -11.97
N ALA A 651 -4.43 -25.29 -12.47
CA ALA A 651 -3.03 -25.26 -12.05
C ALA A 651 -2.82 -24.43 -10.76
N LEU A 652 -3.86 -23.71 -10.32
CA LEU A 652 -3.93 -23.01 -9.03
C LEU A 652 -4.72 -23.91 -8.07
N ASP A 653 -5.91 -23.49 -7.63
CA ASP A 653 -6.70 -24.17 -6.59
C ASP A 653 -7.95 -24.90 -7.11
N GLY A 654 -8.20 -24.89 -8.44
CA GLY A 654 -9.36 -25.52 -9.05
C GLY A 654 -10.69 -24.80 -8.75
N SER A 655 -11.81 -25.52 -8.81
CA SER A 655 -13.15 -24.94 -8.52
C SER A 655 -13.46 -24.93 -7.03
N ASP A 656 -14.51 -24.20 -6.64
CA ASP A 656 -14.93 -23.98 -5.24
C ASP A 656 -13.85 -23.28 -4.38
N HIS A 657 -13.04 -22.45 -5.05
CA HIS A 657 -12.04 -21.59 -4.43
C HIS A 657 -12.28 -20.12 -4.81
N TRP A 658 -11.97 -19.21 -3.90
CA TRP A 658 -12.02 -17.77 -4.17
C TRP A 658 -10.81 -17.35 -4.98
N TYR A 659 -11.05 -16.62 -6.07
CA TYR A 659 -10.03 -15.98 -6.87
C TYR A 659 -10.30 -14.50 -6.93
N HIS A 660 -9.25 -13.68 -6.80
CA HIS A 660 -9.31 -12.31 -7.26
C HIS A 660 -8.92 -12.26 -8.72
N MET A 661 -9.82 -11.78 -9.58
CA MET A 661 -9.56 -11.64 -11.01
C MET A 661 -9.56 -10.17 -11.37
N ALA A 662 -8.54 -9.75 -12.12
CA ALA A 662 -8.52 -8.42 -12.71
C ALA A 662 -8.08 -8.49 -14.17
N VAL A 663 -8.82 -7.78 -15.03
CA VAL A 663 -8.42 -7.58 -16.42
C VAL A 663 -8.23 -6.10 -16.68
N THR A 664 -7.19 -5.77 -17.43
CA THR A 664 -6.91 -4.39 -17.80
C THR A 664 -6.76 -4.25 -19.31
N TRP A 665 -7.10 -3.07 -19.82
CA TRP A 665 -6.94 -2.78 -21.24
C TRP A 665 -6.49 -1.34 -21.48
N PHE A 666 -5.82 -1.16 -22.61
CA PHE A 666 -5.50 0.15 -23.16
C PHE A 666 -5.60 0.15 -24.68
N LYS A 667 -6.30 1.12 -25.25
CA LYS A 667 -6.42 1.31 -26.70
C LYS A 667 -5.27 2.13 -27.29
N ALA A 668 -4.45 1.50 -28.12
CA ALA A 668 -3.41 2.12 -28.92
C ALA A 668 -3.85 2.23 -30.40
N GLY A 669 -4.39 3.39 -30.80
CA GLY A 669 -4.85 3.60 -32.18
C GLY A 669 -6.03 2.70 -32.57
N SER A 670 -5.79 1.68 -33.41
CA SER A 670 -6.79 0.68 -33.84
C SER A 670 -6.69 -0.65 -33.10
N THR A 671 -5.71 -0.80 -32.20
CA THR A 671 -5.51 -2.01 -31.39
C THR A 671 -5.70 -1.71 -29.90
N ALA A 672 -5.70 -2.75 -29.08
CA ALA A 672 -5.62 -2.64 -27.64
C ALA A 672 -4.75 -3.75 -27.03
N VAL A 673 -4.05 -3.38 -25.97
CA VAL A 673 -3.25 -4.29 -25.13
C VAL A 673 -4.13 -4.77 -23.99
N LEU A 674 -4.11 -6.06 -23.70
CA LEU A 674 -4.90 -6.73 -22.67
C LEU A 674 -3.99 -7.41 -21.67
N ASN A 675 -4.36 -7.38 -20.39
CA ASN A 675 -3.66 -8.10 -19.34
C ASN A 675 -4.67 -8.84 -18.46
N LEU A 676 -4.33 -10.05 -18.04
CA LEU A 676 -5.09 -10.83 -17.05
C LEU A 676 -4.25 -11.06 -15.81
N TYR A 677 -4.80 -10.71 -14.65
CA TYR A 677 -4.25 -10.96 -13.33
C TYR A 677 -5.17 -11.92 -12.57
N VAL A 678 -4.56 -12.87 -11.85
CA VAL A 678 -5.26 -13.77 -10.93
C VAL A 678 -4.48 -13.84 -9.63
N ASP A 679 -5.15 -13.48 -8.53
CA ASP A 679 -4.64 -13.39 -7.16
C ASP A 679 -3.46 -12.41 -7.04
N GLY A 680 -3.64 -11.23 -7.63
CA GLY A 680 -2.62 -10.16 -7.67
C GLY A 680 -1.48 -10.41 -8.67
N VAL A 681 -1.37 -11.62 -9.22
CA VAL A 681 -0.27 -12.01 -10.12
C VAL A 681 -0.71 -11.91 -11.57
N LEU A 682 0.07 -11.23 -12.41
CA LEU A 682 -0.15 -11.25 -13.86
C LEU A 682 0.05 -12.66 -14.44
N ARG A 683 -0.90 -13.10 -15.25
CA ARG A 683 -0.94 -14.43 -15.85
C ARG A 683 -0.67 -14.43 -17.33
N ASP A 684 -1.17 -13.41 -18.05
CA ASP A 684 -1.07 -13.37 -19.50
C ASP A 684 -1.29 -11.95 -20.06
N VAL A 685 -0.72 -11.72 -21.25
CA VAL A 685 -0.74 -10.44 -21.96
C VAL A 685 -0.92 -10.70 -23.45
N ASP A 686 -1.82 -9.96 -24.10
CA ASP A 686 -2.06 -10.09 -25.53
C ASP A 686 -2.40 -8.72 -26.16
N GLU A 687 -2.28 -8.63 -27.48
CA GLU A 687 -2.66 -7.46 -28.26
C GLU A 687 -3.72 -7.81 -29.32
N GLY A 688 -4.75 -6.99 -29.40
CA GLY A 688 -5.92 -7.25 -30.24
C GLY A 688 -6.43 -6.06 -31.01
N ALA A 689 -7.33 -6.29 -31.97
CA ALA A 689 -8.03 -5.20 -32.61
C ALA A 689 -9.06 -4.58 -31.65
N TRP A 690 -9.16 -3.26 -31.65
CA TRP A 690 -10.08 -2.55 -30.78
C TRP A 690 -11.50 -2.61 -31.34
N VAL A 691 -12.42 -3.15 -30.55
CA VAL A 691 -13.86 -3.05 -30.81
C VAL A 691 -14.52 -2.18 -29.76
N ALA A 692 -15.35 -1.23 -30.21
CA ALA A 692 -16.05 -0.33 -29.29
C ALA A 692 -16.95 -1.12 -28.33
N PRO A 693 -16.86 -0.87 -27.01
CA PRO A 693 -17.71 -1.53 -26.03
C PRO A 693 -19.17 -1.09 -26.18
N GLY A 694 -20.08 -1.94 -25.69
CA GLY A 694 -21.49 -1.58 -25.58
C GLY A 694 -21.77 -0.65 -24.39
N SER A 695 -23.06 -0.36 -24.18
CA SER A 695 -23.53 0.59 -23.19
C SER A 695 -23.79 0.02 -21.79
N ALA A 696 -23.57 -1.29 -21.59
CA ALA A 696 -23.72 -1.95 -20.30
C ALA A 696 -22.78 -3.16 -20.18
N VAL A 697 -22.29 -3.41 -18.96
CA VAL A 697 -21.57 -4.63 -18.56
C VAL A 697 -22.54 -5.53 -17.80
N TYR A 698 -22.47 -6.84 -17.99
CA TYR A 698 -23.24 -7.79 -17.18
C TYR A 698 -22.33 -8.72 -16.39
N ILE A 699 -22.69 -8.95 -15.12
CA ILE A 699 -22.04 -9.92 -14.24
C ILE A 699 -22.82 -11.22 -14.32
N GLY A 700 -22.11 -12.33 -14.52
CA GLY A 700 -22.66 -13.67 -14.59
C GLY A 700 -23.38 -14.02 -15.90
N GLY A 701 -23.17 -13.23 -16.96
CA GLY A 701 -23.73 -13.44 -18.30
C GLY A 701 -25.11 -12.83 -18.48
N GLY A 702 -25.25 -11.84 -19.35
CA GLY A 702 -26.52 -11.17 -19.64
C GLY A 702 -26.82 -11.05 -21.13
N ASN A 703 -25.85 -11.39 -21.97
CA ASN A 703 -26.03 -11.45 -23.41
C ASN A 703 -26.74 -12.74 -23.82
N ALA A 704 -27.72 -12.65 -24.73
CA ALA A 704 -28.55 -13.80 -25.13
C ALA A 704 -27.77 -14.92 -25.84
N ALA A 705 -26.51 -14.68 -26.22
CA ALA A 705 -25.63 -15.65 -26.85
C ALA A 705 -24.77 -16.45 -25.86
N ASN A 706 -24.70 -16.04 -24.59
CA ASN A 706 -23.72 -16.52 -23.63
C ASN A 706 -24.36 -17.36 -22.52
N ASP A 707 -23.60 -18.33 -21.99
CA ASP A 707 -24.05 -19.16 -20.88
C ASP A 707 -23.79 -18.46 -19.54
N PHE A 708 -24.80 -18.45 -18.67
CA PHE A 708 -24.76 -17.76 -17.38
C PHE A 708 -23.74 -18.38 -16.40
N ALA A 709 -23.24 -17.61 -15.43
CA ALA A 709 -22.42 -18.10 -14.33
C ALA A 709 -23.19 -19.04 -13.40
N ASN A 710 -22.46 -19.99 -12.80
CA ASN A 710 -22.84 -20.57 -11.51
C ASN A 710 -21.71 -20.33 -10.52
N ALA A 711 -21.71 -19.15 -9.90
CA ALA A 711 -20.62 -18.65 -9.08
C ALA A 711 -21.12 -17.62 -8.06
N THR A 712 -20.31 -17.42 -7.03
CA THR A 712 -20.47 -16.32 -6.07
C THR A 712 -19.50 -15.20 -6.45
N PHE A 713 -19.96 -13.95 -6.44
CA PHE A 713 -19.19 -12.75 -6.79
C PHE A 713 -19.14 -11.79 -5.60
N ASP A 714 -18.00 -11.15 -5.41
CA ASP A 714 -17.80 -10.17 -4.35
C ASP A 714 -16.99 -8.98 -4.88
N ASP A 715 -17.25 -7.79 -4.35
CA ASP A 715 -16.52 -6.54 -4.60
C ASP A 715 -16.18 -6.30 -6.09
N PHE A 716 -17.21 -6.15 -6.94
CA PHE A 716 -17.04 -5.97 -8.37
C PHE A 716 -16.77 -4.50 -8.72
N ARG A 717 -15.59 -4.23 -9.28
CA ARG A 717 -15.06 -2.90 -9.56
C ARG A 717 -14.82 -2.67 -11.05
N ILE A 718 -15.16 -1.47 -11.53
CA ILE A 718 -14.86 -0.99 -12.89
C ILE A 718 -14.17 0.38 -12.78
N TYR A 719 -12.96 0.45 -13.29
CA TYR A 719 -12.13 1.65 -13.40
C TYR A 719 -12.12 2.15 -14.85
N ASP A 720 -12.12 3.46 -15.04
CA ASP A 720 -11.96 4.12 -16.35
C ASP A 720 -10.51 4.43 -16.70
N THR A 721 -9.59 3.88 -15.91
CA THR A 721 -8.14 3.88 -16.15
C THR A 721 -7.59 2.48 -15.92
N MET A 722 -6.47 2.21 -16.57
CA MET A 722 -5.74 0.98 -16.45
C MET A 722 -4.90 1.00 -15.17
N LEU A 723 -5.24 0.13 -14.22
CA LEU A 723 -4.45 -0.06 -13.00
C LEU A 723 -3.10 -0.75 -13.29
N THR A 724 -2.09 -0.38 -12.52
CA THR A 724 -0.76 -1.01 -12.48
C THR A 724 -0.79 -2.36 -11.77
N THR A 725 0.25 -3.18 -12.00
CA THR A 725 0.41 -4.48 -11.32
C THR A 725 0.33 -4.34 -9.79
N ASP A 726 1.06 -3.39 -9.22
CA ASP A 726 1.06 -3.21 -7.78
C ASP A 726 -0.28 -2.67 -7.23
N GLU A 727 -1.06 -1.92 -8.01
CA GLU A 727 -2.42 -1.49 -7.61
C GLU A 727 -3.38 -2.67 -7.56
N ILE A 728 -3.26 -3.61 -8.50
CA ILE A 728 -4.04 -4.85 -8.54
C ILE A 728 -3.63 -5.78 -7.40
N GLU A 729 -2.33 -5.90 -7.11
CA GLU A 729 -1.84 -6.64 -5.96
C GLU A 729 -2.39 -6.05 -4.65
N ALA A 730 -2.39 -4.71 -4.52
CA ALA A 730 -2.97 -4.06 -3.35
C ALA A 730 -4.47 -4.38 -3.17
N ILE A 731 -5.27 -4.34 -4.25
CA ILE A 731 -6.69 -4.71 -4.18
C ILE A 731 -6.85 -6.18 -3.74
N PHE A 732 -5.99 -7.08 -4.23
CA PHE A 732 -5.98 -8.48 -3.82
C PHE A 732 -5.62 -8.67 -2.33
N THR A 733 -4.58 -7.99 -1.84
CA THR A 733 -4.10 -8.16 -0.46
C THR A 733 -4.98 -7.49 0.59
N HIS A 734 -5.81 -6.52 0.20
CA HIS A 734 -6.69 -5.78 1.11
C HIS A 734 -8.15 -6.23 1.02
N LYS A 735 -8.61 -6.96 2.05
CA LYS A 735 -10.01 -7.34 2.26
C LYS A 735 -10.74 -6.20 3.01
N GLU A 736 -11.69 -5.52 2.38
CA GLU A 736 -12.38 -4.40 3.03
C GLU A 736 -13.45 -4.87 4.03
N ALA A 737 -13.43 -4.32 5.25
CA ALA A 737 -14.44 -4.57 6.27
C ALA A 737 -15.54 -3.48 6.22
N GLY A 738 -16.82 -3.89 6.17
CA GLY A 738 -17.97 -2.97 6.27
C GLY A 738 -17.99 -2.17 7.59
N VAL A 739 -18.79 -1.09 7.67
CA VAL A 739 -18.93 -0.26 8.90
C VAL A 739 -19.45 -1.14 10.04
N PRO A 740 -18.68 -1.37 11.11
CA PRO A 740 -19.13 -2.23 12.20
C PRO A 740 -20.42 -1.66 12.81
N GLY A 741 -21.46 -2.50 13.00
CA GLY A 741 -22.74 -2.08 13.57
C GLY A 741 -23.80 -1.63 12.55
N ASP A 742 -23.46 -1.49 11.27
CA ASP A 742 -24.41 -1.20 10.19
C ASP A 742 -25.02 -2.53 9.70
N ALA A 743 -26.25 -2.84 10.12
CA ALA A 743 -26.97 -4.07 9.77
C ALA A 743 -27.84 -3.91 8.52
N ASN A 744 -28.03 -2.69 8.04
CA ASN A 744 -28.89 -2.43 6.90
C ASN A 744 -28.11 -2.06 5.62
N GLY A 745 -26.79 -1.85 5.75
CA GLY A 745 -25.86 -1.56 4.67
C GLY A 745 -25.94 -0.13 4.15
N ASP A 746 -26.64 0.78 4.83
CA ASP A 746 -26.86 2.15 4.36
C ASP A 746 -25.69 3.10 4.66
N GLY A 747 -24.60 2.56 5.22
CA GLY A 747 -23.40 3.31 5.59
C GLY A 747 -23.59 4.12 6.86
N ARG A 748 -24.70 3.92 7.58
CA ARG A 748 -24.98 4.54 8.87
C ARG A 748 -25.22 3.46 9.92
N VAL A 749 -25.02 3.84 11.18
CA VAL A 749 -25.38 3.00 12.32
C VAL A 749 -26.43 3.74 13.12
N ASP A 750 -27.70 3.38 12.95
CA ASP A 750 -28.81 4.11 13.54
C ASP A 750 -29.90 3.20 14.10
N ASP A 751 -31.05 3.81 14.40
CA ASP A 751 -32.21 3.11 14.96
C ASP A 751 -32.68 1.93 14.10
N LEU A 752 -32.42 1.93 12.79
CA LEU A 752 -32.77 0.85 11.88
C LEU A 752 -31.90 -0.39 12.12
N ASP A 753 -30.62 -0.20 12.40
CA ASP A 753 -29.67 -1.27 12.71
C ASP A 753 -29.96 -1.88 14.08
N ALA A 754 -30.25 -1.01 15.08
CA ALA A 754 -30.66 -1.46 16.41
C ALA A 754 -31.92 -2.33 16.35
N ARG A 755 -32.87 -1.96 15.48
CA ARG A 755 -34.10 -2.75 15.28
C ARG A 755 -33.79 -4.11 14.68
N ARG A 756 -32.92 -4.20 13.66
CA ARG A 756 -32.54 -5.47 13.04
C ARG A 756 -31.84 -6.40 14.02
N LEU A 757 -30.89 -5.87 14.79
CA LEU A 757 -30.24 -6.61 15.85
C LEU A 757 -31.24 -7.07 16.93
N ALA A 758 -32.16 -6.19 17.36
CA ALA A 758 -33.13 -6.52 18.40
C ALA A 758 -34.16 -7.57 17.93
N ASP A 759 -34.60 -7.49 16.67
CA ASP A 759 -35.58 -8.40 16.08
C ASP A 759 -35.03 -9.84 15.91
N ASN A 760 -33.70 -9.97 15.80
CA ASN A 760 -33.02 -11.26 15.62
C ASN A 760 -32.26 -11.71 16.88
N TRP A 761 -32.46 -11.05 18.02
CA TRP A 761 -31.72 -11.36 19.25
C TRP A 761 -31.83 -12.84 19.65
N GLY A 762 -30.67 -13.50 19.78
CA GLY A 762 -30.54 -14.92 20.08
C GLY A 762 -30.74 -15.87 18.89
N ALA A 763 -30.86 -15.35 17.66
CA ALA A 763 -30.84 -16.17 16.45
C ALA A 763 -29.50 -16.87 16.28
N THR A 764 -29.50 -18.08 15.72
CA THR A 764 -28.31 -18.90 15.43
C THR A 764 -28.23 -19.20 13.94
N GLY A 765 -27.04 -19.19 13.35
CA GLY A 765 -26.85 -19.14 11.90
C GLY A 765 -27.16 -17.75 11.32
N ALA A 766 -27.00 -16.73 12.16
CA ALA A 766 -27.23 -15.33 11.80
C ALA A 766 -26.10 -14.79 10.92
N ASN A 767 -26.35 -13.63 10.33
CA ASN A 767 -25.37 -12.88 9.56
C ASN A 767 -25.47 -11.39 9.90
N ARG A 768 -24.57 -10.59 9.36
CA ARG A 768 -24.49 -9.13 9.60
C ARG A 768 -25.82 -8.39 9.41
N LEU A 769 -26.65 -8.77 8.43
CA LEU A 769 -27.96 -8.14 8.21
C LEU A 769 -28.99 -8.48 9.30
N MET A 770 -28.81 -9.60 9.98
CA MET A 770 -29.57 -10.00 11.15
C MET A 770 -29.00 -9.34 12.42
N GLY A 771 -27.92 -8.56 12.32
CA GLY A 771 -27.25 -7.92 13.44
C GLY A 771 -26.23 -8.82 14.13
N ASP A 772 -25.66 -9.79 13.43
CA ASP A 772 -24.45 -10.51 13.84
C ASP A 772 -23.22 -9.80 13.25
N PHE A 773 -22.73 -8.82 14.00
CA PHE A 773 -21.66 -7.91 13.62
C PHE A 773 -20.27 -8.45 13.93
N ASP A 774 -20.13 -9.45 14.79
CA ASP A 774 -18.86 -10.12 15.07
C ASP A 774 -18.65 -11.40 14.23
N GLY A 775 -19.68 -11.86 13.51
CA GLY A 775 -19.62 -12.97 12.57
C GLY A 775 -19.59 -14.33 13.26
N ASP A 776 -19.97 -14.43 14.54
CA ASP A 776 -19.96 -15.68 15.29
C ASP A 776 -21.17 -16.60 14.99
N GLY A 777 -22.09 -16.12 14.15
CA GLY A 777 -23.31 -16.80 13.75
C GLY A 777 -24.44 -16.64 14.76
N VAL A 778 -24.30 -15.80 15.80
CA VAL A 778 -25.25 -15.63 16.90
C VAL A 778 -25.48 -14.15 17.24
N VAL A 779 -26.70 -13.66 17.01
CA VAL A 779 -27.03 -12.27 17.40
C VAL A 779 -27.13 -12.15 18.92
N GLY A 780 -26.23 -11.38 19.54
CA GLY A 780 -26.09 -11.33 20.99
C GLY A 780 -25.41 -10.09 21.55
N PRO A 781 -24.96 -10.17 22.82
CA PRO A 781 -24.38 -9.04 23.53
C PRO A 781 -23.13 -8.43 22.89
N ALA A 782 -22.35 -9.25 22.17
CA ALA A 782 -21.17 -8.78 21.45
C ALA A 782 -21.59 -7.88 20.28
N ASP A 783 -22.60 -8.26 19.53
CA ASP A 783 -23.15 -7.46 18.43
C ASP A 783 -23.79 -6.17 18.92
N ALA A 784 -24.55 -6.21 20.02
CA ALA A 784 -25.14 -4.99 20.59
C ALA A 784 -24.05 -4.00 21.03
N SER A 785 -22.88 -4.53 21.43
CA SER A 785 -21.74 -3.70 21.80
C SER A 785 -21.09 -3.07 20.56
N ILE A 786 -21.00 -3.81 19.45
CA ILE A 786 -20.50 -3.30 18.16
C ILE A 786 -21.45 -2.22 17.60
N LEU A 787 -22.75 -2.48 17.60
CA LEU A 787 -23.76 -1.51 17.18
C LEU A 787 -23.75 -0.23 18.02
N ALA A 788 -23.68 -0.37 19.35
CA ALA A 788 -23.63 0.79 20.24
C ALA A 788 -22.33 1.59 20.10
N ALA A 789 -21.20 0.92 19.87
CA ALA A 789 -19.90 1.56 19.72
C ALA A 789 -19.81 2.42 18.44
N ASN A 790 -20.60 2.09 17.43
CA ASN A 790 -20.58 2.77 16.14
C ASN A 790 -21.82 3.65 15.91
N TRP A 791 -22.68 3.80 16.91
CA TRP A 791 -23.94 4.55 16.80
C TRP A 791 -23.75 6.00 16.34
N GLY A 792 -24.44 6.36 15.26
CA GLY A 792 -24.35 7.66 14.61
C GLY A 792 -23.17 7.80 13.64
N ALA A 793 -22.44 6.72 13.34
CA ALA A 793 -21.53 6.69 12.20
C ALA A 793 -22.32 6.94 10.90
N ASP A 794 -21.74 7.69 9.97
CA ASP A 794 -22.33 8.04 8.69
C ASP A 794 -21.22 8.19 7.64
N ARG A 795 -21.23 7.34 6.61
CA ARG A 795 -20.26 7.40 5.50
C ARG A 795 -20.54 8.55 4.51
N SER A 796 -21.71 9.21 4.56
CA SER A 796 -22.16 10.12 3.50
C SER A 796 -21.73 11.60 3.63
N ASP A 797 -21.16 12.03 4.75
CA ASP A 797 -20.92 13.46 5.02
C ASP A 797 -19.54 13.81 5.59
N GLY A 798 -18.59 12.88 5.66
CA GLY A 798 -17.19 13.15 6.02
C GLY A 798 -17.01 13.81 7.39
N ARG A 799 -17.99 13.67 8.29
CA ARG A 799 -17.92 14.14 9.67
C ARG A 799 -17.70 12.94 10.58
N GLU A 800 -16.69 13.03 11.46
CA GLU A 800 -16.55 12.10 12.57
C GLU A 800 -17.80 12.11 13.48
N ALA A 801 -18.08 10.95 14.06
CA ALA A 801 -19.20 10.66 14.95
C ALA A 801 -19.49 11.81 15.93
N ALA A 802 -20.75 12.25 15.97
CA ALA A 802 -21.19 13.20 16.99
C ALA A 802 -21.33 12.49 18.35
N ALA A 803 -20.90 13.17 19.43
CA ALA A 803 -21.05 12.66 20.78
C ALA A 803 -22.51 12.29 21.11
N VAL A 804 -22.66 11.10 21.71
CA VAL A 804 -23.90 10.55 22.26
C VAL A 804 -24.74 11.63 22.95
N PRO A 805 -25.99 11.91 22.50
CA PRO A 805 -26.94 12.63 23.34
C PRO A 805 -27.20 11.76 24.58
N GLU A 806 -26.96 12.31 25.78
CA GLU A 806 -27.19 11.57 27.02
C GLU A 806 -28.53 10.83 26.97
N PRO A 807 -28.58 9.56 27.44
CA PRO A 807 -29.76 8.73 27.28
C PRO A 807 -30.94 9.45 27.89
N SER A 808 -31.93 9.77 27.04
CA SER A 808 -33.23 10.19 27.56
C SER A 808 -33.74 9.10 28.49
N VAL A 809 -34.29 9.52 29.63
CA VAL A 809 -34.76 8.71 30.78
C VAL A 809 -35.62 7.49 30.40
N THR A 810 -36.10 7.43 29.16
CA THR A 810 -36.85 6.33 28.55
C THR A 810 -36.05 5.02 28.47
N VAL A 811 -34.75 5.02 28.17
CA VAL A 811 -33.97 3.76 27.94
C VAL A 811 -33.63 3.03 29.26
N ILE A 812 -33.38 3.77 30.34
CA ILE A 812 -33.17 3.18 31.68
C ILE A 812 -34.46 2.52 32.20
N THR A 813 -35.63 2.89 31.68
CA THR A 813 -36.90 2.32 32.15
C THR A 813 -37.16 0.91 31.58
N LEU A 814 -36.59 0.55 30.42
CA LEU A 814 -36.78 -0.78 29.81
C LEU A 814 -35.91 -1.88 30.43
N LEU A 815 -34.69 -1.54 30.89
CA LEU A 815 -33.78 -2.49 31.53
C LEU A 815 -34.23 -2.94 32.93
N PHE A 816 -35.07 -2.15 33.63
CA PHE A 816 -35.58 -2.52 34.95
C PHE A 816 -36.91 -3.30 34.93
N LEU A 817 -37.59 -3.42 33.79
CA LEU A 817 -38.92 -4.06 33.71
C LEU A 817 -38.88 -5.56 33.39
N CYS A 818 -37.75 -6.11 32.95
CA CYS A 818 -37.65 -7.53 32.58
C CYS A 818 -37.20 -8.48 33.71
N CYS A 819 -36.76 -7.96 34.86
CA CYS A 819 -36.29 -8.77 35.99
C CYS A 819 -37.25 -8.71 37.20
N GLY A 820 -38.48 -9.18 37.03
CA GLY A 820 -39.45 -9.34 38.12
C GLY A 820 -39.67 -10.80 38.52
N VAL A 821 -39.19 -11.22 39.69
CA VAL A 821 -39.62 -12.46 40.38
C VAL A 821 -40.06 -12.10 41.82
N PRO A 822 -41.21 -12.60 42.33
CA PRO A 822 -41.90 -11.99 43.47
C PRO A 822 -41.48 -12.50 44.86
N PHE A 823 -41.81 -11.65 45.84
CA PHE A 823 -41.76 -11.76 47.30
C PHE A 823 -41.92 -13.14 47.96
N GLY A 824 -41.12 -13.37 49.00
CA GLY A 824 -41.40 -14.33 50.07
C GLY A 824 -40.69 -13.97 51.39
N GLY A 825 -41.33 -13.18 52.23
CA GLY A 825 -40.79 -12.79 53.55
C GLY A 825 -41.04 -13.82 54.65
N ARG A 826 -40.15 -13.90 55.66
CA ARG A 826 -40.51 -13.97 57.09
C ARG A 826 -39.30 -13.97 58.05
N ARG A 827 -39.42 -13.06 59.03
CA ARG A 827 -39.07 -13.17 60.48
C ARG A 827 -37.62 -13.42 60.89
N GLY A 828 -37.04 -12.38 61.52
CA GLY A 828 -35.78 -12.48 62.26
C GLY A 828 -35.89 -12.88 63.73
N LYS A 829 -34.76 -12.77 64.42
CA LYS A 829 -34.59 -12.37 65.84
C LYS A 829 -33.13 -12.58 66.25
N GLY A 830 -32.67 -11.69 67.14
CA GLY A 830 -31.74 -12.06 68.22
C GLY A 830 -30.29 -11.68 67.97
N GLY A 831 -29.85 -10.59 68.59
CA GLY A 831 -28.45 -10.17 68.55
C GLY A 831 -27.54 -10.88 69.55
N ARG A 832 -26.26 -10.60 69.39
CA ARG A 832 -25.36 -10.05 70.41
C ARG A 832 -24.18 -9.42 69.71
#